data_AF-G0NZF3-F1
#
_entry.id   AF-G0NZF3-F1
#
_cell.length_a   1.000
_cell.length_b   1.000
_cell.length_c   1.000
_cell.angle_alpha   90.00
_cell.angle_beta   90.00
_cell.angle_gamma   90.00
#
_symmetry.space_group_name_H-M   'P 1'
#
loop_
_entity.id
_entity.type
_entity.pdbx_description
1 polymer ?
#
loop_
_entity_poly.entity_id
_entity_poly.type
_entity_poly.pdbx_seq_one_letter_code
_entity_poly.pdbx_strand_id
1 'polypeptide(L)'
;MSLFRLVEWVTHTIPKTSAILNASFFQDREQLVVGGEDGQIMILDPGNREDCNHVLVTAQTKYPVQQMASDKFLPAMENILAVLSPTKLTYYKVNFANPEDKHASLDEIFSHSFQISAWNMCVIPIEEATPQILVQSIDCKLSLFQGDQCVFSNIPLRALQPGPIGYCQTTQTLFVANNGFLAAIKFSLMSSGSQKKINFDWSFNLGDTAIHMEVTEGSKPTTIILCRRHVSAFNSSGSVVWQIRLEAVGMAMVLYRSLLINNTQFNRLIIATSDDTLLIFQDNKLVWNCSSQMSPVALLVCSYNKSYENTITMMATSGKIVVGYLGTEPSLYKVPEDKVIVNYADRMEQFKALELKIKESDAAGGGIKKKEGIQMTLTCGEIGKRTIEPNAASNAPYCNLLVEFSELHNVSKLQINIDSECACPSKQIVLNVPSSKSTSSIEIPFYVGSKTPPSSNRVTITAHCTFSQLSISKVIDLPFKVLFEDTQVDRNAKYKVTIDTNTSVLPLNTLFSEFESENPQAIGFSLHGSESTVSIFAASKSNRYRIQSEHISLLQIASRELVRRISEASKETQIGGTIPFEYMQELLENINELEVKKKEESKIIDCRTKEVRAIESLSLNSCKTGNMGNLTALDALFDKSYRELLDSMDSYNSLHNKIESEKIALSKFFIKVFTTFPVSESLFQLAADLSKLSKVETILKGSFWENTKQSLRERLRWACRTERGNEMKMIEKLCEHSPKELPKIREEEEEATE
;
A
#
# COMPACT_ATOMS: atom_id res chain seq x y z
N MET A 1 -31.42 -18.01 19.24
CA MET A 1 -30.21 -17.15 19.15
C MET A 1 -30.46 -16.10 18.07
N SER A 2 -30.68 -14.83 18.40
CA SER A 2 -31.13 -13.87 17.38
C SER A 2 -30.87 -12.38 17.65
N LEU A 3 -30.30 -11.99 18.80
CA LEU A 3 -30.11 -10.57 19.14
C LEU A 3 -29.43 -9.78 18.01
N PHE A 4 -30.01 -8.63 17.67
CA PHE A 4 -29.57 -7.72 16.60
C PHE A 4 -29.48 -8.37 15.20
N ARG A 5 -30.28 -9.41 14.96
CA ARG A 5 -30.54 -9.95 13.62
C ARG A 5 -32.03 -9.90 13.31
N LEU A 6 -32.37 -9.65 12.06
CA LEU A 6 -33.71 -9.99 11.58
C LEU A 6 -33.84 -11.53 11.56
N VAL A 7 -34.92 -12.04 12.15
CA VAL A 7 -35.29 -13.46 12.07
C VAL A 7 -36.28 -13.61 10.91
N GLU A 8 -35.90 -14.40 9.91
CA GLU A 8 -36.77 -14.72 8.78
C GLU A 8 -37.96 -15.56 9.26
N TRP A 9 -39.18 -15.15 8.92
CA TRP A 9 -40.41 -15.91 9.16
C TRP A 9 -40.90 -16.58 7.88
N VAL A 10 -40.98 -15.82 6.78
CA VAL A 10 -41.34 -16.32 5.44
C VAL A 10 -40.37 -15.74 4.42
N THR A 11 -39.79 -16.59 3.59
CA THR A 11 -38.83 -16.19 2.56
C THR A 11 -39.26 -16.73 1.21
N HIS A 12 -39.44 -15.84 0.23
CA HIS A 12 -39.73 -16.16 -1.15
C HIS A 12 -38.62 -15.65 -2.06
N THR A 13 -38.31 -16.36 -3.13
CA THR A 13 -37.38 -15.90 -4.17
C THR A 13 -38.15 -15.82 -5.48
N ILE A 14 -38.51 -14.60 -5.89
CA ILE A 14 -39.21 -14.32 -7.13
C ILE A 14 -38.23 -13.54 -8.01
N PRO A 15 -37.79 -14.07 -9.17
CA PRO A 15 -36.83 -13.35 -10.00
C PRO A 15 -37.45 -12.05 -10.56
N LYS A 16 -36.61 -11.02 -10.76
CA LYS A 16 -36.98 -9.74 -11.41
C LYS A 16 -38.09 -8.92 -10.73
N THR A 17 -38.24 -9.00 -9.41
CA THR A 17 -39.17 -8.13 -8.68
C THR A 17 -38.72 -6.67 -8.69
N SER A 18 -39.62 -5.77 -9.10
CA SER A 18 -39.39 -4.32 -9.17
C SER A 18 -40.09 -3.54 -8.06
N ALA A 19 -41.27 -3.99 -7.63
CA ALA A 19 -42.13 -3.26 -6.70
C ALA A 19 -42.83 -4.19 -5.70
N ILE A 20 -43.02 -3.71 -4.48
CA ILE A 20 -43.86 -4.34 -3.45
C ILE A 20 -44.91 -3.33 -2.97
N LEU A 21 -46.10 -3.83 -2.65
CA LEU A 21 -47.21 -3.07 -2.07
C LEU A 21 -47.89 -3.92 -1.00
N ASN A 22 -48.38 -3.26 0.05
CA ASN A 22 -49.30 -3.83 1.02
C ASN A 22 -50.74 -3.44 0.66
N ALA A 23 -51.66 -4.41 0.59
CA ALA A 23 -53.07 -4.17 0.27
C ALA A 23 -53.98 -5.19 0.95
N SER A 24 -55.16 -4.77 1.40
CA SER A 24 -56.17 -5.64 2.00
C SER A 24 -57.29 -5.97 0.99
N PHE A 25 -57.20 -7.13 0.35
CA PHE A 25 -58.19 -7.64 -0.60
C PHE A 25 -59.04 -8.79 -0.03
N PHE A 26 -58.51 -9.56 0.93
CA PHE A 26 -59.13 -10.77 1.45
C PHE A 26 -59.20 -10.77 2.99
N GLN A 27 -60.39 -11.07 3.53
CA GLN A 27 -60.67 -11.29 4.97
C GLN A 27 -60.17 -10.19 5.93
N ASP A 28 -60.14 -8.92 5.50
CA ASP A 28 -59.58 -7.78 6.25
C ASP A 28 -58.13 -8.00 6.74
N ARG A 29 -57.39 -8.91 6.10
CA ARG A 29 -55.96 -9.12 6.33
C ARG A 29 -55.16 -8.38 5.28
N GLU A 30 -53.97 -7.96 5.66
CA GLU A 30 -52.99 -7.37 4.75
C GLU A 30 -52.35 -8.48 3.89
N GLN A 31 -52.30 -8.30 2.57
CA GLN A 31 -51.62 -9.16 1.61
C GLN A 31 -50.43 -8.44 0.97
N LEU A 32 -49.40 -9.21 0.63
CA LEU A 32 -48.22 -8.70 -0.07
C LEU A 32 -48.43 -8.82 -1.58
N VAL A 33 -48.53 -7.69 -2.26
CA VAL A 33 -48.55 -7.62 -3.73
C VAL A 33 -47.12 -7.39 -4.22
N VAL A 34 -46.67 -8.21 -5.16
CA VAL A 34 -45.34 -8.16 -5.76
C VAL A 34 -45.49 -7.95 -7.27
N GLY A 35 -44.80 -6.95 -7.80
CA GLY A 35 -44.73 -6.65 -9.23
C GLY A 35 -43.33 -6.91 -9.79
N GLY A 36 -43.26 -7.46 -11.00
CA GLY A 36 -42.02 -7.77 -11.71
C GLY A 36 -41.72 -6.85 -12.90
N GLU A 37 -40.43 -6.76 -13.24
CA GLU A 37 -39.95 -6.10 -14.47
C GLU A 37 -40.37 -6.84 -15.75
N ASP A 38 -40.70 -8.13 -15.65
CA ASP A 38 -41.28 -8.91 -16.76
C ASP A 38 -42.81 -8.74 -16.90
N GLY A 39 -43.44 -7.97 -15.99
CA GLY A 39 -44.87 -7.75 -15.95
C GLY A 39 -45.66 -8.79 -15.14
N GLN A 40 -44.99 -9.73 -14.45
CA GLN A 40 -45.67 -10.65 -13.54
C GLN A 40 -46.18 -9.89 -12.29
N ILE A 41 -47.45 -10.10 -11.92
CA ILE A 41 -48.03 -9.63 -10.67
C ILE A 41 -48.40 -10.86 -9.84
N MET A 42 -47.95 -10.89 -8.59
CA MET A 42 -48.24 -11.95 -7.64
C MET A 42 -48.83 -11.37 -6.36
N ILE A 43 -49.95 -11.94 -5.88
CA ILE A 43 -50.56 -11.58 -4.60
C ILE A 43 -50.32 -12.73 -3.62
N LEU A 44 -49.69 -12.42 -2.50
CA LEU A 44 -49.26 -13.38 -1.48
C LEU A 44 -50.01 -13.14 -0.15
N ASP A 45 -50.50 -14.20 0.46
CA ASP A 45 -50.99 -14.24 1.85
C ASP A 45 -50.09 -15.15 2.71
N PRO A 46 -48.97 -14.63 3.25
CA PRO A 46 -48.13 -15.37 4.20
C PRO A 46 -48.77 -15.51 5.59
N GLY A 47 -49.95 -14.93 5.82
CA GLY A 47 -50.71 -15.06 7.06
C GLY A 47 -51.40 -16.42 7.21
N ASN A 48 -51.71 -17.09 6.09
CA ASN A 48 -52.30 -18.42 6.08
C ASN A 48 -51.22 -19.51 6.22
N ARG A 49 -51.30 -20.32 7.28
CA ARG A 49 -50.30 -21.34 7.64
C ARG A 49 -50.62 -22.76 7.18
N GLU A 50 -51.81 -23.02 6.65
CA GLU A 50 -52.26 -24.39 6.37
C GLU A 50 -51.81 -24.95 5.02
N ASP A 51 -51.43 -24.08 4.07
CA ASP A 51 -50.91 -24.48 2.75
C ASP A 51 -49.44 -24.05 2.59
N CYS A 52 -48.62 -24.87 1.92
CA CYS A 52 -47.27 -24.48 1.50
C CYS A 52 -47.25 -23.42 0.38
N ASN A 53 -48.41 -23.12 -0.21
CA ASN A 53 -48.56 -22.17 -1.30
C ASN A 53 -49.24 -20.89 -0.80
N HIS A 54 -48.45 -19.93 -0.32
CA HIS A 54 -48.93 -18.60 0.10
C HIS A 54 -49.41 -17.70 -1.06
N VAL A 55 -49.67 -18.24 -2.26
CA VAL A 55 -49.96 -17.48 -3.50
C VAL A 55 -51.47 -17.49 -3.77
N LEU A 56 -52.12 -16.33 -3.69
CA LEU A 56 -53.53 -16.15 -4.01
C LEU A 56 -53.77 -15.91 -5.51
N VAL A 57 -52.86 -15.15 -6.15
CA VAL A 57 -52.96 -14.76 -7.56
C VAL A 57 -51.58 -14.76 -8.19
N THR A 58 -51.47 -15.28 -9.42
CA THR A 58 -50.35 -14.98 -10.33
C THR A 58 -50.95 -14.58 -11.67
N ALA A 59 -50.71 -13.34 -12.10
CA ALA A 59 -51.18 -12.79 -13.37
C ALA A 59 -50.02 -12.23 -14.19
N GLN A 60 -49.97 -12.52 -15.49
CA GLN A 60 -48.96 -11.95 -16.39
C GLN A 60 -49.54 -10.74 -17.12
N THR A 61 -49.03 -9.55 -16.82
CA THR A 61 -49.32 -8.34 -17.60
C THR A 61 -48.33 -8.21 -18.76
N LYS A 62 -48.68 -7.39 -19.77
CA LYS A 62 -47.87 -7.20 -20.99
C LYS A 62 -46.75 -6.17 -20.85
N TYR A 63 -46.62 -5.52 -19.69
CA TYR A 63 -45.76 -4.36 -19.47
C TYR A 63 -45.06 -4.45 -18.11
N PRO A 64 -43.83 -3.93 -17.96
CA PRO A 64 -43.12 -3.92 -16.67
C PRO A 64 -43.91 -3.12 -15.62
N VAL A 65 -43.91 -3.61 -14.37
CA VAL A 65 -44.47 -2.88 -13.22
C VAL A 65 -43.40 -1.96 -12.64
N GLN A 66 -43.67 -0.67 -12.52
CA GLN A 66 -42.80 0.31 -11.84
C GLN A 66 -43.25 0.56 -10.40
N GLN A 67 -44.55 0.76 -10.19
CA GLN A 67 -45.15 1.06 -8.89
C GLN A 67 -46.59 0.53 -8.87
N MET A 68 -47.10 0.23 -7.68
CA MET A 68 -48.48 -0.23 -7.47
C MET A 68 -49.12 0.59 -6.35
N ALA A 69 -50.44 0.75 -6.40
CA ALA A 69 -51.25 1.33 -5.33
C ALA A 69 -52.62 0.64 -5.26
N SER A 70 -53.21 0.59 -4.06
CA SER A 70 -54.52 -0.03 -3.84
C SER A 70 -55.38 0.91 -2.99
N ASP A 71 -56.52 1.33 -3.53
CA ASP A 71 -57.50 2.19 -2.87
C ASP A 71 -58.86 2.11 -3.61
N LYS A 72 -59.91 2.75 -3.08
CA LYS A 72 -61.26 2.78 -3.68
C LYS A 72 -61.37 3.76 -4.86
N PHE A 73 -60.57 3.55 -5.90
CA PHE A 73 -60.47 4.43 -7.07
C PHE A 73 -61.76 4.59 -7.90
N LEU A 74 -62.75 3.71 -7.73
CA LEU A 74 -64.07 3.81 -8.36
C LEU A 74 -65.16 3.68 -7.28
N PRO A 75 -66.26 4.45 -7.36
CA PRO A 75 -67.29 4.44 -6.31
C PRO A 75 -68.17 3.18 -6.30
N ALA A 76 -68.13 2.38 -7.38
CA ALA A 76 -68.98 1.20 -7.58
C ALA A 76 -68.22 -0.14 -7.50
N MET A 77 -66.91 -0.12 -7.25
CA MET A 77 -66.06 -1.32 -7.24
C MET A 77 -65.07 -1.26 -6.08
N GLU A 78 -64.99 -2.33 -5.31
CA GLU A 78 -63.96 -2.53 -4.29
C GLU A 78 -62.84 -3.44 -4.82
N ASN A 79 -61.73 -3.55 -4.09
CA ASN A 79 -60.55 -4.35 -4.44
C ASN A 79 -59.91 -3.97 -5.79
N ILE A 80 -59.54 -2.70 -5.95
CA ILE A 80 -58.90 -2.17 -7.16
C ILE A 80 -57.39 -2.00 -6.94
N LEU A 81 -56.59 -2.65 -7.79
CA LEU A 81 -55.14 -2.48 -7.87
C LEU A 81 -54.81 -1.56 -9.06
N ALA A 82 -54.27 -0.38 -8.78
CA ALA A 82 -53.68 0.50 -9.79
C ALA A 82 -52.21 0.14 -10.00
N VAL A 83 -51.84 -0.13 -11.25
CA VAL A 83 -50.51 -0.55 -11.66
C VAL A 83 -49.92 0.47 -12.62
N LEU A 84 -48.79 1.07 -12.22
CA LEU A 84 -48.03 1.97 -13.07
C LEU A 84 -46.99 1.19 -13.87
N SER A 85 -47.10 1.26 -15.18
CA SER A 85 -46.10 0.86 -16.15
C SER A 85 -45.52 2.12 -16.84
N PRO A 86 -44.32 2.04 -17.45
CA PRO A 86 -43.67 3.19 -18.09
C PRO A 86 -44.57 3.91 -19.11
N THR A 87 -45.40 3.17 -19.84
CA THR A 87 -46.25 3.70 -20.91
C THR A 87 -47.75 3.74 -20.58
N LYS A 88 -48.17 3.17 -19.43
CA LYS A 88 -49.59 3.04 -19.07
C LYS A 88 -49.82 3.04 -17.56
N LEU A 89 -50.96 3.57 -17.13
CA LEU A 89 -51.56 3.32 -15.82
C LEU A 89 -52.78 2.43 -16.02
N THR A 90 -52.75 1.23 -15.47
CA THR A 90 -53.81 0.22 -15.64
C THR A 90 -54.49 -0.07 -14.30
N TYR A 91 -55.82 -0.11 -14.31
CA TYR A 91 -56.62 -0.48 -13.14
C TYR A 91 -57.10 -1.92 -13.31
N TYR A 92 -56.76 -2.77 -12.34
CA TYR A 92 -57.21 -4.16 -12.26
C TYR A 92 -58.15 -4.35 -11.08
N LYS A 93 -59.15 -5.22 -11.24
CA LYS A 93 -59.98 -5.70 -10.15
C LYS A 93 -59.48 -7.06 -9.66
N VAL A 94 -59.32 -7.22 -8.36
CA VAL A 94 -59.06 -8.52 -7.73
C VAL A 94 -60.40 -9.19 -7.40
N ASN A 95 -60.79 -10.19 -8.18
CA ASN A 95 -62.03 -10.93 -8.02
C ASN A 95 -61.78 -12.28 -7.32
N PHE A 96 -62.54 -12.58 -6.26
CA PHE A 96 -62.58 -13.88 -5.61
C PHE A 96 -63.84 -14.62 -6.07
N ALA A 97 -63.70 -15.84 -6.60
CA ALA A 97 -64.82 -16.59 -7.18
C ALA A 97 -65.87 -17.00 -6.12
N ASN A 98 -65.41 -17.34 -4.91
CA ASN A 98 -66.22 -17.52 -3.71
C ASN A 98 -65.45 -16.94 -2.50
N PRO A 99 -66.14 -16.58 -1.39
CA PRO A 99 -65.47 -16.11 -0.17
C PRO A 99 -64.59 -17.17 0.54
N GLU A 100 -64.72 -18.45 0.16
CA GLU A 100 -63.87 -19.56 0.64
C GLU A 100 -62.83 -20.03 -0.39
N ASP A 101 -62.85 -19.53 -1.63
CA ASP A 101 -61.89 -19.94 -2.66
C ASP A 101 -60.51 -19.32 -2.43
N LYS A 102 -59.47 -20.17 -2.41
CA LYS A 102 -58.08 -19.79 -2.15
C LYS A 102 -57.37 -19.08 -3.32
N HIS A 103 -58.02 -18.98 -4.48
CA HIS A 103 -57.47 -18.35 -5.68
C HIS A 103 -58.34 -17.19 -6.14
N ALA A 104 -57.72 -16.08 -6.54
CA ALA A 104 -58.40 -14.94 -7.17
C ALA A 104 -57.98 -14.75 -8.63
N SER A 105 -58.83 -14.10 -9.42
CA SER A 105 -58.51 -13.60 -10.76
C SER A 105 -58.18 -12.11 -10.71
N LEU A 106 -57.37 -11.66 -11.67
CA LEU A 106 -56.99 -10.26 -11.86
C LEU A 106 -57.52 -9.79 -13.22
N ASP A 107 -58.60 -9.02 -13.21
CA ASP A 107 -59.30 -8.60 -14.43
C ASP A 107 -59.01 -7.12 -14.74
N GLU A 108 -58.54 -6.80 -15.96
CA GLU A 108 -58.29 -5.41 -16.40
C GLU A 108 -59.62 -4.66 -16.58
N ILE A 109 -59.78 -3.52 -15.91
CA ILE A 109 -60.98 -2.68 -16.01
C ILE A 109 -60.80 -1.66 -17.15
N PHE A 110 -59.75 -0.84 -17.08
CA PHE A 110 -59.37 0.15 -18.10
C PHE A 110 -57.90 0.55 -17.91
N SER A 111 -57.31 1.18 -18.94
CA SER A 111 -55.93 1.70 -18.88
C SER A 111 -55.75 3.05 -19.59
N HIS A 112 -55.05 3.96 -18.92
CA HIS A 112 -54.62 5.26 -19.46
C HIS A 112 -53.25 5.11 -20.11
N SER A 113 -53.07 5.62 -21.33
CA SER A 113 -51.79 5.58 -22.05
C SER A 113 -51.04 6.90 -21.99
N PHE A 114 -49.71 6.85 -21.78
CA PHE A 114 -48.84 8.02 -21.73
C PHE A 114 -48.06 8.22 -23.05
N GLN A 115 -47.83 9.49 -23.41
CA GLN A 115 -46.94 9.86 -24.53
C GLN A 115 -45.46 9.86 -24.12
N ILE A 116 -45.18 10.06 -22.83
CA ILE A 116 -43.84 10.18 -22.23
C ILE A 116 -43.78 9.19 -21.07
N SER A 117 -42.62 8.56 -20.86
CA SER A 117 -42.49 7.56 -19.80
C SER A 117 -42.83 8.11 -18.42
N ALA A 118 -43.65 7.37 -17.68
CA ALA A 118 -43.86 7.56 -16.24
C ALA A 118 -42.57 7.21 -15.46
N TRP A 119 -42.47 7.81 -14.27
CA TRP A 119 -41.40 7.59 -13.29
C TRP A 119 -41.96 7.09 -11.95
N ASN A 120 -42.93 7.80 -11.38
CA ASN A 120 -43.62 7.42 -10.14
C ASN A 120 -45.08 7.91 -10.15
N MET A 121 -45.83 7.50 -9.13
CA MET A 121 -47.15 8.01 -8.82
C MET A 121 -47.37 8.24 -7.32
N CYS A 122 -48.32 9.10 -6.99
CA CYS A 122 -48.80 9.38 -5.65
C CYS A 122 -50.33 9.33 -5.64
N VAL A 123 -50.91 8.65 -4.65
CA VAL A 123 -52.36 8.65 -4.41
C VAL A 123 -52.73 9.88 -3.59
N ILE A 124 -53.72 10.62 -4.07
CA ILE A 124 -54.27 11.82 -3.42
C ILE A 124 -55.63 11.44 -2.83
N PRO A 125 -55.72 11.21 -1.51
CA PRO A 125 -57.01 11.04 -0.85
C PRO A 125 -57.81 12.34 -0.91
N ILE A 126 -59.12 12.23 -1.11
CA ILE A 126 -60.06 13.34 -1.14
C ILE A 126 -61.19 13.02 -0.18
N GLU A 127 -61.54 13.97 0.68
CA GLU A 127 -62.66 13.83 1.61
C GLU A 127 -63.97 13.73 0.81
N GLU A 128 -64.78 12.71 1.13
CA GLU A 128 -66.08 12.42 0.53
C GLU A 128 -66.08 12.05 -0.98
N ALA A 129 -64.92 11.82 -1.60
CA ALA A 129 -64.81 11.43 -3.02
C ALA A 129 -63.80 10.30 -3.27
N THR A 130 -63.79 9.74 -4.48
CA THR A 130 -62.76 8.76 -4.89
C THR A 130 -61.38 9.40 -4.95
N PRO A 131 -60.33 8.73 -4.43
CA PRO A 131 -58.95 9.21 -4.51
C PRO A 131 -58.48 9.37 -5.96
N GLN A 132 -57.63 10.36 -6.18
CA GLN A 132 -57.02 10.63 -7.49
C GLN A 132 -55.59 10.08 -7.53
N ILE A 133 -55.09 9.75 -8.72
CA ILE A 133 -53.68 9.35 -8.92
C ILE A 133 -52.95 10.47 -9.65
N LEU A 134 -51.92 11.01 -9.02
CA LEU A 134 -50.97 11.94 -9.61
C LEU A 134 -49.76 11.14 -10.13
N VAL A 135 -49.47 11.25 -11.43
CA VAL A 135 -48.33 10.58 -12.08
C VAL A 135 -47.28 11.61 -12.47
N GLN A 136 -46.03 11.34 -12.12
CA GLN A 136 -44.87 12.10 -12.60
C GLN A 136 -44.22 11.39 -13.78
N SER A 137 -43.95 12.12 -14.87
CA SER A 137 -43.16 11.65 -16.01
C SER A 137 -41.66 11.90 -15.82
N ILE A 138 -40.84 11.19 -16.60
CA ILE A 138 -39.37 11.30 -16.55
C ILE A 138 -38.85 12.71 -16.88
N ASP A 139 -39.59 13.48 -17.68
CA ASP A 139 -39.30 14.89 -17.99
C ASP A 139 -39.91 15.88 -16.97
N CYS A 140 -40.21 15.39 -15.77
CA CYS A 140 -40.71 16.16 -14.62
C CYS A 140 -42.05 16.88 -14.87
N LYS A 141 -42.94 16.31 -15.69
CA LYS A 141 -44.32 16.80 -15.80
C LYS A 141 -45.28 15.99 -14.92
N LEU A 142 -46.32 16.65 -14.44
CA LEU A 142 -47.38 16.05 -13.64
C LEU A 142 -48.66 15.89 -14.46
N SER A 143 -49.32 14.74 -14.29
CA SER A 143 -50.66 14.45 -14.84
C SER A 143 -51.53 13.80 -13.75
N LEU A 144 -52.81 14.17 -13.70
CA LEU A 144 -53.74 13.81 -12.63
C LEU A 144 -54.94 13.05 -13.19
N PHE A 145 -55.23 11.88 -12.62
CA PHE A 145 -56.29 10.97 -13.05
C PHE A 145 -57.30 10.72 -11.94
N GLN A 146 -58.58 10.76 -12.28
CA GLN A 146 -59.71 10.44 -11.41
C GLN A 146 -60.54 9.33 -12.06
N GLY A 147 -60.28 8.08 -11.67
CA GLY A 147 -60.83 6.91 -12.35
C GLY A 147 -60.51 6.96 -13.85
N ASP A 148 -61.54 6.90 -14.69
CA ASP A 148 -61.43 6.93 -16.15
C ASP A 148 -61.25 8.34 -16.75
N GLN A 149 -61.18 9.40 -15.92
CA GLN A 149 -61.01 10.78 -16.39
C GLN A 149 -59.61 11.33 -16.11
N CYS A 150 -58.95 11.87 -17.13
CA CYS A 150 -57.75 12.69 -16.97
C CYS A 150 -58.15 14.13 -16.63
N VAL A 151 -57.92 14.56 -15.39
CA VAL A 151 -58.29 15.90 -14.87
C VAL A 151 -57.39 16.98 -15.48
N PHE A 152 -56.08 16.74 -15.50
CA PHE A 152 -55.12 17.54 -16.25
C PHE A 152 -53.91 16.69 -16.63
N SER A 153 -53.14 17.12 -17.63
CA SER A 153 -51.89 16.47 -18.02
C SER A 153 -50.80 17.49 -18.33
N ASN A 154 -49.54 17.02 -18.28
CA ASN A 154 -48.36 17.72 -18.77
C ASN A 154 -48.02 19.07 -18.09
N ILE A 155 -48.32 19.25 -16.80
CA ILE A 155 -47.90 20.47 -16.07
C ILE A 155 -46.41 20.36 -15.70
N PRO A 156 -45.50 21.25 -16.19
CA PRO A 156 -44.06 21.08 -16.02
C PRO A 156 -43.55 21.61 -14.67
N LEU A 157 -42.75 20.79 -13.98
CA LEU A 157 -41.93 21.20 -12.84
C LEU A 157 -40.58 21.72 -13.36
N ARG A 158 -39.99 22.71 -12.68
CA ARG A 158 -38.69 23.29 -13.07
C ARG A 158 -37.52 22.42 -12.59
N ALA A 159 -37.39 21.21 -13.13
CA ALA A 159 -36.34 20.26 -12.80
C ALA A 159 -35.84 19.50 -14.04
N LEU A 160 -34.69 18.83 -13.90
CA LEU A 160 -34.06 18.01 -14.94
C LEU A 160 -34.23 16.51 -14.68
N GLN A 161 -34.23 16.11 -13.40
CA GLN A 161 -34.40 14.74 -12.94
C GLN A 161 -35.57 14.66 -11.96
N PRO A 162 -36.46 13.66 -12.12
CA PRO A 162 -37.55 13.43 -11.18
C PRO A 162 -37.01 12.81 -9.88
N GLY A 163 -37.66 13.12 -8.77
CA GLY A 163 -37.44 12.48 -7.47
C GLY A 163 -38.78 12.08 -6.84
N PRO A 164 -38.80 11.66 -5.57
CA PRO A 164 -40.02 11.25 -4.91
C PRO A 164 -40.99 12.42 -4.72
N ILE A 165 -42.28 12.11 -4.81
CA ILE A 165 -43.40 13.03 -4.59
C ILE A 165 -44.31 12.48 -3.49
N GLY A 166 -44.96 13.36 -2.74
CA GLY A 166 -45.90 12.98 -1.69
C GLY A 166 -46.91 14.10 -1.43
N TYR A 167 -48.15 13.74 -1.12
CA TYR A 167 -49.24 14.67 -0.87
C TYR A 167 -49.68 14.63 0.59
N CYS A 168 -49.86 15.80 1.22
CA CYS A 168 -50.41 15.93 2.56
C CYS A 168 -51.85 16.46 2.49
N GLN A 169 -52.81 15.65 2.95
CA GLN A 169 -54.23 15.99 3.00
C GLN A 169 -54.49 17.15 3.96
N THR A 170 -53.98 17.08 5.19
CA THR A 170 -54.19 18.07 6.26
C THR A 170 -53.83 19.50 5.84
N THR A 171 -52.86 19.66 4.94
CA THR A 171 -52.38 20.97 4.47
C THR A 171 -52.68 21.26 3.00
N GLN A 172 -53.24 20.28 2.27
CA GLN A 172 -53.45 20.31 0.82
C GLN A 172 -52.19 20.71 0.04
N THR A 173 -51.02 20.27 0.51
CA THR A 173 -49.73 20.54 -0.13
C THR A 173 -49.15 19.29 -0.77
N LEU A 174 -48.68 19.45 -2.00
CA LEU A 174 -47.87 18.48 -2.72
C LEU A 174 -46.39 18.82 -2.51
N PHE A 175 -45.66 17.87 -1.95
CA PHE A 175 -44.21 17.91 -1.79
C PHE A 175 -43.54 17.20 -2.97
N VAL A 176 -42.50 17.83 -3.51
CA VAL A 176 -41.76 17.36 -4.68
C VAL A 176 -40.27 17.50 -4.41
N ALA A 177 -39.51 16.41 -4.48
CA ALA A 177 -38.06 16.40 -4.20
C ALA A 177 -37.21 16.19 -5.48
N ASN A 178 -37.27 17.13 -6.43
CA ASN A 178 -36.55 17.02 -7.71
C ASN A 178 -35.19 17.76 -7.68
N ASN A 179 -34.20 17.29 -8.44
CA ASN A 179 -32.86 17.90 -8.53
C ASN A 179 -32.14 18.16 -7.17
N GLY A 180 -32.49 17.45 -6.10
CA GLY A 180 -31.95 17.72 -4.75
C GLY A 180 -32.57 18.94 -4.04
N PHE A 181 -33.66 19.49 -4.58
CA PHE A 181 -34.48 20.50 -3.91
C PHE A 181 -35.82 19.89 -3.48
N LEU A 182 -36.21 20.11 -2.23
CA LEU A 182 -37.59 19.92 -1.79
C LEU A 182 -38.37 21.20 -2.08
N ALA A 183 -39.50 21.09 -2.76
CA ALA A 183 -40.43 22.20 -2.96
C ALA A 183 -41.85 21.80 -2.55
N ALA A 184 -42.58 22.77 -1.99
CA ALA A 184 -44.00 22.62 -1.67
C ALA A 184 -44.86 23.38 -2.69
N ILE A 185 -45.95 22.75 -3.13
CA ILE A 185 -46.93 23.30 -4.07
C ILE A 185 -48.32 23.16 -3.45
N LYS A 186 -49.08 24.25 -3.38
CA LYS A 186 -50.49 24.20 -2.94
C LYS A 186 -51.34 23.56 -4.05
N PHE A 187 -52.00 22.43 -3.74
CA PHE A 187 -52.68 21.61 -4.74
C PHE A 187 -53.82 22.33 -5.45
N SER A 188 -54.52 23.22 -4.74
CA SER A 188 -55.58 24.10 -5.29
C SER A 188 -55.12 25.00 -6.46
N LEU A 189 -53.83 25.36 -6.52
CA LEU A 189 -53.28 26.12 -7.64
C LEU A 189 -53.16 25.25 -8.91
N MET A 190 -52.83 23.96 -8.75
CA MET A 190 -52.71 23.00 -9.85
C MET A 190 -54.08 22.56 -10.38
N SER A 191 -55.01 22.18 -9.49
CA SER A 191 -56.34 21.67 -9.88
C SER A 191 -57.19 22.71 -10.62
N SER A 192 -56.90 24.01 -10.47
CA SER A 192 -57.57 25.10 -11.21
C SER A 192 -57.31 25.11 -12.72
N GLY A 193 -56.33 24.36 -13.24
CA GLY A 193 -55.97 24.28 -14.66
C GLY A 193 -55.47 25.59 -15.30
N SER A 194 -55.38 26.68 -14.53
CA SER A 194 -55.25 28.05 -15.05
C SER A 194 -53.82 28.50 -15.34
N GLN A 195 -52.80 27.81 -14.83
CA GLN A 195 -51.41 28.25 -14.91
C GLN A 195 -50.50 27.29 -15.69
N LYS A 196 -49.88 27.81 -16.77
CA LYS A 196 -48.85 27.10 -17.56
C LYS A 196 -47.49 26.96 -16.86
N LYS A 197 -47.32 27.54 -15.66
CA LYS A 197 -46.11 27.50 -14.85
C LYS A 197 -46.49 27.40 -13.38
N ILE A 198 -46.03 26.35 -12.70
CA ILE A 198 -46.15 26.26 -11.24
C ILE A 198 -45.16 27.25 -10.60
N ASN A 199 -45.61 27.90 -9.53
CA ASN A 199 -44.77 28.58 -8.55
C ASN A 199 -44.75 27.74 -7.27
N PHE A 200 -43.58 27.61 -6.65
CA PHE A 200 -43.42 26.94 -5.37
C PHE A 200 -43.77 27.90 -4.23
N ASP A 201 -44.43 27.39 -3.18
CA ASP A 201 -44.74 28.17 -1.97
C ASP A 201 -43.45 28.44 -1.16
N TRP A 202 -42.59 27.43 -1.11
CA TRP A 202 -41.21 27.51 -0.67
C TRP A 202 -40.37 26.41 -1.35
N SER A 203 -39.05 26.58 -1.34
CA SER A 203 -38.09 25.56 -1.75
C SER A 203 -36.89 25.51 -0.79
N PHE A 204 -36.40 24.30 -0.53
CA PHE A 204 -35.27 24.02 0.35
C PHE A 204 -34.24 23.16 -0.39
N ASN A 205 -32.96 23.51 -0.29
CA ASN A 205 -31.87 22.73 -0.89
C ASN A 205 -31.43 21.62 0.07
N LEU A 206 -31.62 20.36 -0.33
CA LEU A 206 -31.21 19.19 0.45
C LEU A 206 -29.70 18.94 0.39
N GLY A 207 -29.00 19.47 -0.62
CA GLY A 207 -27.56 19.25 -0.84
C GLY A 207 -27.18 17.82 -1.27
N ASP A 208 -28.16 16.94 -1.46
CA ASP A 208 -28.02 15.54 -1.84
C ASP A 208 -29.31 15.09 -2.59
N THR A 209 -29.27 13.94 -3.28
CA THR A 209 -30.44 13.42 -3.99
C THR A 209 -31.40 12.73 -3.03
N ALA A 210 -32.67 13.10 -3.06
CA ALA A 210 -33.74 12.37 -2.37
C ALA A 210 -33.99 11.00 -3.05
N ILE A 211 -34.14 9.96 -2.23
CA ILE A 211 -34.41 8.58 -2.62
C ILE A 211 -35.88 8.25 -2.35
N HIS A 212 -36.32 8.49 -1.12
CA HIS A 212 -37.68 8.19 -0.66
C HIS A 212 -38.26 9.37 0.11
N MET A 213 -39.57 9.56 0.00
CA MET A 213 -40.33 10.56 0.74
C MET A 213 -41.51 9.87 1.42
N GLU A 214 -41.70 10.15 2.69
CA GLU A 214 -42.89 9.78 3.45
C GLU A 214 -43.59 11.06 3.91
N VAL A 215 -44.92 11.05 3.88
CA VAL A 215 -45.76 12.19 4.29
C VAL A 215 -46.59 11.78 5.50
N THR A 216 -46.60 12.65 6.51
CA THR A 216 -47.27 12.42 7.79
C THR A 216 -48.47 13.34 7.96
N GLU A 217 -49.66 12.74 8.02
CA GLU A 217 -50.86 13.44 8.50
C GLU A 217 -50.75 13.65 10.02
N GLY A 218 -50.52 14.89 10.44
CA GLY A 218 -50.26 15.20 11.85
C GLY A 218 -49.68 16.59 12.09
N SER A 219 -49.39 16.88 13.35
CA SER A 219 -49.02 18.25 13.76
C SER A 219 -47.61 18.66 13.30
N LYS A 220 -46.58 17.85 13.60
CA LYS A 220 -45.18 17.97 13.13
C LYS A 220 -44.45 16.61 13.28
N PRO A 221 -43.45 16.29 12.44
CA PRO A 221 -43.21 16.82 11.09
C PRO A 221 -44.37 16.47 10.13
N THR A 222 -44.38 17.07 8.94
CA THR A 222 -45.35 16.79 7.87
C THR A 222 -44.75 15.96 6.73
N THR A 223 -43.43 16.00 6.58
CA THR A 223 -42.72 15.33 5.47
C THR A 223 -41.38 14.84 5.98
N ILE A 224 -41.01 13.61 5.65
CA ILE A 224 -39.73 13.00 6.01
C ILE A 224 -39.08 12.51 4.73
N ILE A 225 -37.83 12.89 4.49
CA ILE A 225 -37.11 12.59 3.25
C ILE A 225 -35.82 11.86 3.56
N LEU A 226 -35.66 10.69 2.94
CA LEU A 226 -34.40 9.97 2.86
C LEU A 226 -33.59 10.52 1.69
N CYS A 227 -32.47 11.15 1.97
CA CYS A 227 -31.38 11.40 1.02
C CYS A 227 -30.30 10.31 1.16
N ARG A 228 -29.36 10.22 0.22
CA ARG A 228 -28.31 9.19 0.24
C ARG A 228 -27.53 9.13 1.56
N ARG A 229 -27.17 10.28 2.14
CA ARG A 229 -26.36 10.34 3.39
C ARG A 229 -27.04 10.97 4.60
N HIS A 230 -28.32 11.31 4.51
CA HIS A 230 -29.03 11.93 5.62
C HIS A 230 -30.54 11.77 5.51
N VAL A 231 -31.24 11.88 6.63
CA VAL A 231 -32.71 11.97 6.69
C VAL A 231 -33.09 13.32 7.27
N SER A 232 -33.96 14.05 6.57
CA SER A 232 -34.44 15.37 6.98
C SER A 232 -35.94 15.35 7.12
N ALA A 233 -36.45 15.82 8.27
CA ALA A 233 -37.87 16.00 8.51
C ALA A 233 -38.24 17.48 8.47
N PHE A 234 -39.29 17.80 7.73
CA PHE A 234 -39.77 19.16 7.49
C PHE A 234 -41.17 19.36 8.08
N ASN A 235 -41.48 20.61 8.38
CA ASN A 235 -42.86 21.04 8.60
C ASN A 235 -43.47 21.61 7.29
N SER A 236 -44.76 21.93 7.33
CA SER A 236 -45.48 22.51 6.20
C SER A 236 -44.95 23.86 5.70
N SER A 237 -44.19 24.59 6.54
CA SER A 237 -43.57 25.87 6.19
C SER A 237 -42.11 25.76 5.71
N GLY A 238 -41.59 24.55 5.49
CA GLY A 238 -40.24 24.33 4.94
C GLY A 238 -39.08 24.51 5.92
N SER A 239 -39.35 24.63 7.23
CA SER A 239 -38.30 24.57 8.24
C SER A 239 -37.98 23.12 8.61
N VAL A 240 -36.69 22.81 8.74
CA VAL A 240 -36.21 21.51 9.25
C VAL A 240 -36.60 21.37 10.73
N VAL A 241 -37.31 20.30 11.06
CA VAL A 241 -37.69 19.93 12.44
C VAL A 241 -36.54 19.18 13.10
N TRP A 242 -35.97 18.21 12.38
CA TRP A 242 -34.77 17.48 12.75
C TRP A 242 -34.07 16.94 11.50
N GLN A 243 -32.77 16.66 11.62
CA GLN A 243 -31.97 16.05 10.57
C GLN A 243 -31.01 15.03 11.18
N ILE A 244 -30.91 13.85 10.58
CA ILE A 244 -30.03 12.74 10.98
C ILE A 244 -29.00 12.55 9.87
N ARG A 245 -27.71 12.54 10.20
CA ARG A 245 -26.66 12.15 9.26
C ARG A 245 -26.44 10.65 9.35
N LEU A 246 -26.48 9.97 8.21
CA LEU A 246 -26.17 8.54 8.10
C LEU A 246 -24.67 8.36 7.82
N GLU A 247 -24.06 7.31 8.37
CA GLU A 247 -22.67 6.94 8.09
C GLU A 247 -22.58 6.16 6.78
N ALA A 248 -23.47 5.18 6.60
CA ALA A 248 -23.68 4.40 5.39
C ALA A 248 -24.72 5.06 4.46
N VAL A 249 -24.82 4.58 3.21
CA VAL A 249 -25.82 5.09 2.26
C VAL A 249 -27.19 4.51 2.60
N GLY A 250 -28.19 5.37 2.81
CA GLY A 250 -29.58 4.92 2.97
C GLY A 250 -30.13 4.39 1.64
N MET A 251 -30.71 3.19 1.65
CA MET A 251 -31.25 2.53 0.46
C MET A 251 -32.76 2.62 0.37
N ALA A 252 -33.45 2.37 1.49
CA ALA A 252 -34.90 2.37 1.58
C ALA A 252 -35.34 2.90 2.95
N MET A 253 -36.52 3.52 3.01
CA MET A 253 -37.15 4.02 4.23
C MET A 253 -38.62 3.65 4.21
N VAL A 254 -39.16 3.22 5.35
CA VAL A 254 -40.59 3.09 5.59
C VAL A 254 -40.96 3.77 6.89
N LEU A 255 -42.06 4.53 6.88
CA LEU A 255 -42.67 5.07 8.09
C LEU A 255 -43.59 4.02 8.72
N TYR A 256 -43.28 3.61 9.95
CA TYR A 256 -44.13 2.72 10.72
C TYR A 256 -44.95 3.53 11.75
N ARG A 257 -46.28 3.44 11.65
CA ARG A 257 -47.33 3.91 12.58
C ARG A 257 -46.90 4.99 13.59
N SER A 258 -47.33 6.22 13.35
CA SER A 258 -47.17 7.32 14.30
C SER A 258 -47.88 7.02 15.63
N LEU A 259 -47.17 7.10 16.75
CA LEU A 259 -47.67 6.73 18.08
C LEU A 259 -47.97 7.96 18.93
N LEU A 260 -49.21 8.06 19.41
CA LEU A 260 -49.63 9.03 20.41
C LEU A 260 -49.36 8.48 21.82
N ILE A 261 -48.30 8.99 22.45
CA ILE A 261 -47.98 8.72 23.86
C ILE A 261 -48.01 10.08 24.57
N ASN A 262 -48.80 10.23 25.62
CA ASN A 262 -48.92 11.47 26.41
C ASN A 262 -49.22 12.73 25.57
N ASN A 263 -50.14 12.65 24.60
CA ASN A 263 -50.44 13.70 23.59
C ASN A 263 -49.24 14.13 22.71
N THR A 264 -48.09 13.48 22.81
CA THR A 264 -46.97 13.65 21.89
C THR A 264 -46.97 12.55 20.84
N GLN A 265 -46.94 12.97 19.57
CA GLN A 265 -46.95 12.10 18.39
C GLN A 265 -45.49 11.80 18.00
N PHE A 266 -45.09 10.52 18.08
CA PHE A 266 -43.74 10.06 17.73
C PHE A 266 -43.76 9.26 16.43
N ASN A 267 -42.89 9.59 15.48
CA ASN A 267 -42.76 8.82 14.24
C ASN A 267 -41.71 7.72 14.40
N ARG A 268 -42.06 6.48 14.05
CA ARG A 268 -41.08 5.38 13.98
C ARG A 268 -40.67 5.17 12.53
N LEU A 269 -39.37 5.24 12.28
CA LEU A 269 -38.79 5.16 10.95
C LEU A 269 -37.90 3.93 10.89
N ILE A 270 -38.06 3.12 9.86
CA ILE A 270 -37.14 2.02 9.57
C ILE A 270 -36.37 2.43 8.31
N ILE A 271 -35.05 2.49 8.43
CA ILE A 271 -34.13 2.84 7.35
C ILE A 271 -33.20 1.64 7.13
N ALA A 272 -33.12 1.17 5.90
CA ALA A 272 -32.09 0.24 5.49
C ALA A 272 -30.90 0.99 4.90
N THR A 273 -29.70 0.47 5.15
CA THR A 273 -28.45 1.02 4.59
C THR A 273 -27.82 0.07 3.57
N SER A 274 -26.79 0.56 2.88
CA SER A 274 -25.90 -0.21 2.01
C SER A 274 -25.14 -1.34 2.72
N ASP A 275 -25.03 -1.28 4.04
CA ASP A 275 -24.12 -2.10 4.84
C ASP A 275 -24.88 -3.28 5.50
N ASP A 276 -25.98 -3.71 4.87
CA ASP A 276 -26.90 -4.76 5.34
C ASP A 276 -27.33 -4.58 6.82
N THR A 277 -27.63 -3.33 7.19
CA THR A 277 -28.20 -2.96 8.49
C THR A 277 -29.54 -2.24 8.36
N LEU A 278 -30.45 -2.56 9.28
CA LEU A 278 -31.73 -1.90 9.52
C LEU A 278 -31.64 -1.07 10.79
N LEU A 279 -31.82 0.23 10.63
CA LEU A 279 -31.84 1.23 11.68
C LEU A 279 -33.29 1.61 11.98
N ILE A 280 -33.72 1.45 13.23
CA ILE A 280 -35.06 1.81 13.68
C ILE A 280 -34.97 3.03 14.58
N PHE A 281 -35.48 4.15 14.10
CA PHE A 281 -35.51 5.43 14.81
C PHE A 281 -36.89 5.71 15.41
N GLN A 282 -36.89 6.41 16.54
CA GLN A 282 -38.03 7.17 17.05
C GLN A 282 -37.68 8.65 16.91
N ASP A 283 -38.29 9.30 15.92
CA ASP A 283 -37.91 10.61 15.40
C ASP A 283 -36.40 10.70 15.12
N ASN A 284 -35.63 11.38 15.99
CA ASN A 284 -34.18 11.55 15.86
C ASN A 284 -33.33 10.58 16.70
N LYS A 285 -33.94 9.66 17.48
CA LYS A 285 -33.24 8.72 18.36
C LYS A 285 -33.22 7.33 17.76
N LEU A 286 -32.04 6.73 17.61
CA LEU A 286 -31.91 5.32 17.25
C LEU A 286 -32.37 4.46 18.44
N VAL A 287 -33.37 3.62 18.23
CA VAL A 287 -33.96 2.71 19.24
C VAL A 287 -33.45 1.28 19.06
N TRP A 288 -33.27 0.85 17.81
CA TRP A 288 -32.79 -0.49 17.49
C TRP A 288 -31.91 -0.48 16.25
N ASN A 289 -30.90 -1.35 16.23
CA ASN A 289 -30.08 -1.65 15.07
C ASN A 289 -30.03 -3.17 14.91
N CYS A 290 -30.22 -3.69 13.70
CA CYS A 290 -30.07 -5.11 13.43
C CYS A 290 -29.50 -5.36 12.03
N SER A 291 -28.74 -6.45 11.88
CA SER A 291 -28.32 -6.91 10.56
C SER A 291 -29.50 -7.51 9.81
N SER A 292 -29.68 -7.05 8.57
CA SER A 292 -30.74 -7.47 7.65
C SER A 292 -30.38 -8.70 6.83
N GLN A 293 -29.11 -9.13 6.86
CA GLN A 293 -28.56 -10.29 6.12
C GLN A 293 -28.68 -10.21 4.58
N MET A 294 -29.15 -9.08 4.06
CA MET A 294 -29.27 -8.72 2.65
C MET A 294 -29.55 -7.21 2.54
N SER A 295 -29.25 -6.63 1.39
CA SER A 295 -29.48 -5.20 1.10
C SER A 295 -30.88 -5.01 0.51
N PRO A 296 -31.83 -4.42 1.24
CA PRO A 296 -33.18 -4.24 0.72
C PRO A 296 -33.29 -2.95 -0.09
N VAL A 297 -33.93 -3.06 -1.25
CA VAL A 297 -34.29 -1.96 -2.15
C VAL A 297 -35.64 -1.36 -1.76
N ALA A 298 -36.53 -2.16 -1.16
CA ALA A 298 -37.82 -1.72 -0.64
C ALA A 298 -38.09 -2.33 0.74
N LEU A 299 -38.79 -1.56 1.57
CA LEU A 299 -39.24 -1.93 2.91
C LEU A 299 -40.73 -1.70 3.03
N LEU A 300 -41.43 -2.62 3.68
CA LEU A 300 -42.81 -2.46 4.13
C LEU A 300 -42.93 -2.97 5.57
N VAL A 301 -43.93 -2.49 6.30
CA VAL A 301 -44.33 -3.08 7.59
C VAL A 301 -45.77 -3.56 7.45
N CYS A 302 -45.99 -4.84 7.72
CA CYS A 302 -47.21 -5.56 7.37
C CYS A 302 -47.72 -6.44 8.53
N SER A 303 -49.03 -6.57 8.66
CA SER A 303 -49.74 -7.32 9.69
C SER A 303 -50.56 -8.46 9.08
N TYR A 304 -49.86 -9.50 8.61
CA TYR A 304 -50.45 -10.62 7.88
C TYR A 304 -51.41 -11.51 8.70
N ASN A 305 -51.25 -11.54 10.04
CA ASN A 305 -52.09 -12.32 10.94
C ASN A 305 -52.10 -11.69 12.35
N LYS A 306 -53.18 -11.91 13.13
CA LYS A 306 -53.36 -11.37 14.50
C LYS A 306 -52.26 -11.80 15.49
N SER A 307 -51.54 -12.89 15.21
CA SER A 307 -50.39 -13.33 16.02
C SER A 307 -49.06 -12.69 15.60
N TYR A 308 -48.98 -12.11 14.41
CA TYR A 308 -47.78 -11.50 13.82
C TYR A 308 -48.14 -10.17 13.19
N GLU A 309 -48.51 -9.22 14.05
CA GLU A 309 -48.70 -7.84 13.65
C GLU A 309 -47.34 -7.14 13.44
N ASN A 310 -47.27 -6.24 12.47
CA ASN A 310 -46.13 -5.33 12.26
C ASN A 310 -44.79 -6.04 11.96
N THR A 311 -44.84 -7.11 11.17
CA THR A 311 -43.65 -7.76 10.59
C THR A 311 -42.98 -6.87 9.55
N ILE A 312 -41.66 -6.94 9.44
CA ILE A 312 -40.88 -6.17 8.47
C ILE A 312 -40.74 -7.02 7.20
N THR A 313 -41.23 -6.49 6.08
CA THR A 313 -41.09 -7.11 4.77
C THR A 313 -40.02 -6.36 3.97
N MET A 314 -39.07 -7.11 3.43
CA MET A 314 -37.92 -6.60 2.68
C MET A 314 -37.84 -7.25 1.30
N MET A 315 -37.42 -6.49 0.29
CA MET A 315 -37.12 -6.99 -1.06
C MET A 315 -35.70 -6.60 -1.46
N ALA A 316 -34.87 -7.57 -1.88
CA ALA A 316 -33.55 -7.35 -2.45
C ALA A 316 -33.59 -7.24 -3.98
N THR A 317 -32.57 -6.60 -4.56
CA THR A 317 -32.33 -6.55 -6.03
C THR A 317 -32.24 -7.93 -6.68
N SER A 318 -31.90 -8.98 -5.92
CA SER A 318 -31.83 -10.36 -6.39
C SER A 318 -33.21 -11.04 -6.55
N GLY A 319 -34.30 -10.40 -6.12
CA GLY A 319 -35.62 -11.01 -6.07
C GLY A 319 -35.91 -11.81 -4.80
N LYS A 320 -34.99 -11.82 -3.82
CA LYS A 320 -35.27 -12.38 -2.49
C LYS A 320 -36.20 -11.43 -1.73
N ILE A 321 -37.36 -11.92 -1.34
CA ILE A 321 -38.32 -11.27 -0.45
C ILE A 321 -38.28 -12.00 0.89
N VAL A 322 -38.09 -11.24 1.97
CA VAL A 322 -38.04 -11.75 3.34
C VAL A 322 -39.07 -11.00 4.18
N VAL A 323 -40.01 -11.75 4.77
CA VAL A 323 -40.85 -11.29 5.88
C VAL A 323 -40.19 -11.75 7.16
N GLY A 324 -39.88 -10.83 8.07
CA GLY A 324 -39.18 -11.15 9.31
C GLY A 324 -39.58 -10.29 10.50
N TYR A 325 -39.05 -10.66 11.66
CA TYR A 325 -39.23 -9.94 12.91
C TYR A 325 -37.89 -9.73 13.63
N LEU A 326 -37.86 -8.79 14.58
CA LEU A 326 -36.63 -8.42 15.28
C LEU A 326 -36.24 -9.52 16.28
N GLY A 327 -35.02 -10.04 16.14
CA GLY A 327 -34.45 -10.99 17.09
C GLY A 327 -34.02 -10.29 18.38
N THR A 328 -34.62 -10.71 19.50
CA THR A 328 -34.41 -10.13 20.84
C THR A 328 -33.65 -11.06 21.80
N GLU A 329 -33.33 -12.28 21.40
CA GLU A 329 -32.69 -13.28 22.28
C GLU A 329 -31.16 -13.08 22.36
N PRO A 330 -30.60 -12.61 23.51
CA PRO A 330 -29.16 -12.49 23.67
C PRO A 330 -28.49 -13.85 23.61
N SER A 331 -27.42 -13.96 22.82
CA SER A 331 -26.55 -15.11 22.84
C SER A 331 -25.73 -15.13 24.14
N LEU A 332 -26.10 -16.01 25.07
CA LEU A 332 -25.14 -16.46 26.08
C LEU A 332 -24.00 -17.15 25.34
N TYR A 333 -22.78 -16.64 25.49
CA TYR A 333 -21.58 -17.17 24.84
C TYR A 333 -21.21 -18.53 25.47
N LYS A 334 -21.90 -19.58 25.05
CA LYS A 334 -21.56 -20.97 25.35
C LYS A 334 -20.77 -21.52 24.19
N VAL A 335 -19.57 -22.03 24.48
CA VAL A 335 -18.83 -22.87 23.53
C VAL A 335 -19.74 -24.03 23.14
N PRO A 336 -19.96 -24.31 21.85
CA PRO A 336 -20.76 -25.47 21.45
C PRO A 336 -20.21 -26.74 22.09
N GLU A 337 -21.08 -27.53 22.72
CA GLU A 337 -20.72 -28.86 23.27
C GLU A 337 -20.53 -29.91 22.15
N ASP A 338 -20.59 -29.47 20.88
CA ASP A 338 -20.20 -30.26 19.73
C ASP A 338 -18.75 -30.72 19.89
N LYS A 339 -18.62 -32.03 20.05
CA LYS A 339 -17.34 -32.75 19.99
C LYS A 339 -16.77 -32.60 18.59
N VAL A 340 -16.09 -31.48 18.32
CA VAL A 340 -15.11 -31.41 17.23
C VAL A 340 -14.06 -32.46 17.56
N ILE A 341 -14.18 -33.64 16.93
CA ILE A 341 -13.24 -34.73 17.10
C ILE A 341 -11.96 -34.32 16.39
N VAL A 342 -11.13 -33.54 17.09
CA VAL A 342 -9.77 -33.24 16.68
C VAL A 342 -9.07 -34.59 16.56
N ASN A 343 -8.63 -34.97 15.36
CA ASN A 343 -7.88 -36.20 15.19
C ASN A 343 -6.49 -36.03 15.83
N TYR A 344 -6.40 -36.41 17.10
CA TYR A 344 -5.16 -36.35 17.86
C TYR A 344 -4.08 -37.26 17.27
N ALA A 345 -4.42 -38.30 16.50
CA ALA A 345 -3.42 -39.15 15.84
C ALA A 345 -2.67 -38.36 14.75
N ASP A 346 -3.39 -37.78 13.78
CA ASP A 346 -2.80 -37.00 12.68
C ASP A 346 -2.01 -35.79 13.22
N ARG A 347 -2.54 -35.09 14.24
CA ARG A 347 -1.81 -33.98 14.88
C ARG A 347 -0.57 -34.45 15.63
N MET A 348 -0.60 -35.62 16.27
CA MET A 348 0.57 -36.18 16.96
C MET A 348 1.65 -36.63 15.96
N GLU A 349 1.25 -37.16 14.79
CA GLU A 349 2.17 -37.52 13.71
C GLU A 349 2.83 -36.28 13.09
N GLN A 350 2.04 -35.24 12.79
CA GLN A 350 2.56 -33.94 12.35
C GLN A 350 3.48 -33.29 13.39
N PHE A 351 3.11 -33.36 14.68
CA PHE A 351 3.94 -32.84 15.77
C PHE A 351 5.28 -33.59 15.84
N LYS A 352 5.28 -34.92 15.81
CA LYS A 352 6.51 -35.73 15.77
C LYS A 352 7.38 -35.46 14.55
N ALA A 353 6.77 -35.26 13.38
CA ALA A 353 7.50 -34.91 12.15
C ALA A 353 8.15 -33.53 12.23
N LEU A 354 7.53 -32.57 12.91
CA LEU A 354 8.10 -31.25 13.19
C LEU A 354 9.18 -31.31 14.29
N GLU A 355 8.93 -32.05 15.37
CA GLU A 355 9.88 -32.25 16.46
C GLU A 355 11.16 -32.95 15.99
N LEU A 356 11.05 -33.91 15.07
CA LEU A 356 12.20 -34.51 14.37
C LEU A 356 12.99 -33.47 13.58
N LYS A 357 12.33 -32.63 12.76
CA LYS A 357 13.01 -31.56 12.01
C LYS A 357 13.71 -30.56 12.93
N ILE A 358 13.11 -30.21 14.07
CA ILE A 358 13.71 -29.32 15.07
C ILE A 358 14.94 -29.98 15.71
N LYS A 359 14.84 -31.25 16.12
CA LYS A 359 15.98 -32.00 16.67
C LYS A 359 17.09 -32.22 15.64
N GLU A 360 16.76 -32.40 14.37
CA GLU A 360 17.75 -32.46 13.27
C GLU A 360 18.46 -31.12 13.07
N SER A 361 17.76 -29.98 13.20
CA SER A 361 18.42 -28.65 13.17
C SER A 361 19.26 -28.35 14.41
N ASP A 362 18.82 -28.78 15.60
CA ASP A 362 19.56 -28.56 16.85
C ASP A 362 20.78 -29.49 16.96
N ALA A 363 20.66 -30.76 16.57
CA ALA A 363 21.77 -31.71 16.54
C ALA A 363 22.84 -31.37 15.48
N ALA A 364 22.51 -30.53 14.49
CA ALA A 364 23.49 -29.93 13.58
C ALA A 364 24.29 -28.79 14.24
N GLY A 365 23.96 -28.37 15.47
CA GLY A 365 24.80 -27.51 16.30
C GLY A 365 24.96 -26.09 15.77
N GLY A 366 23.92 -25.50 15.19
CA GLY A 366 23.93 -24.14 14.61
C GLY A 366 24.76 -24.00 13.33
N GLY A 367 25.68 -24.92 13.06
CA GLY A 367 26.29 -25.12 11.77
C GLY A 367 25.31 -25.82 10.84
N ILE A 368 24.50 -25.04 10.11
CA ILE A 368 23.82 -25.54 8.91
C ILE A 368 24.90 -26.21 8.06
N LYS A 369 24.91 -27.55 8.00
CA LYS A 369 25.64 -28.28 6.97
C LYS A 369 25.08 -27.74 5.66
N LYS A 370 25.84 -26.87 4.99
CA LYS A 370 25.45 -26.27 3.71
C LYS A 370 25.05 -27.43 2.81
N LYS A 371 23.76 -27.54 2.50
CA LYS A 371 23.33 -28.46 1.45
C LYS A 371 24.06 -28.02 0.20
N GLU A 372 24.84 -28.94 -0.37
CA GLU A 372 25.51 -28.78 -1.66
C GLU A 372 24.41 -28.43 -2.66
N GLY A 373 24.42 -27.18 -3.11
CA GLY A 373 23.25 -26.58 -3.77
C GLY A 373 23.61 -25.67 -4.94
N ILE A 374 24.80 -25.05 -4.90
CA ILE A 374 25.47 -24.39 -6.03
C ILE A 374 26.97 -24.41 -5.69
N GLN A 375 27.82 -24.92 -6.59
CA GLN A 375 29.25 -24.66 -6.58
C GLN A 375 29.57 -23.54 -7.58
N MET A 376 30.43 -22.60 -7.19
CA MET A 376 30.93 -21.53 -8.06
C MET A 376 32.45 -21.68 -8.21
N THR A 377 32.99 -21.63 -9.42
CA THR A 377 34.42 -21.60 -9.72
C THR A 377 34.75 -20.30 -10.47
N LEU A 378 35.90 -19.71 -10.15
CA LEU A 378 36.37 -18.45 -10.71
C LEU A 378 37.73 -18.70 -11.35
N THR A 379 37.87 -18.40 -12.63
CA THR A 379 39.10 -18.62 -13.40
C THR A 379 39.43 -17.37 -14.21
N CYS A 380 40.61 -16.79 -14.01
CA CYS A 380 41.09 -15.68 -14.84
C CYS A 380 41.52 -16.20 -16.21
N GLY A 381 40.95 -15.64 -17.29
CA GLY A 381 41.32 -15.91 -18.67
C GLY A 381 42.53 -15.11 -19.14
N GLU A 382 42.80 -15.15 -20.45
CA GLU A 382 43.91 -14.42 -21.05
C GLU A 382 43.71 -12.90 -21.03
N ILE A 383 44.81 -12.15 -20.92
CA ILE A 383 44.80 -10.68 -20.85
C ILE A 383 44.71 -10.11 -22.27
N GLY A 384 43.60 -9.43 -22.58
CA GLY A 384 43.36 -8.76 -23.86
C GLY A 384 44.06 -7.41 -23.96
N LYS A 385 44.58 -7.09 -25.16
CA LYS A 385 45.49 -5.93 -25.37
C LYS A 385 44.85 -4.55 -25.24
N ARG A 386 43.54 -4.38 -25.43
CA ARG A 386 42.85 -3.08 -25.33
C ARG A 386 41.34 -3.24 -25.23
N THR A 387 40.73 -2.46 -24.34
CA THR A 387 39.27 -2.37 -24.17
C THR A 387 38.67 -1.24 -25.03
N ILE A 388 37.43 -1.41 -25.52
CA ILE A 388 36.69 -0.40 -26.32
C ILE A 388 35.64 0.36 -25.46
N GLU A 389 35.43 -0.08 -24.21
CA GLU A 389 34.44 0.48 -23.28
C GLU A 389 34.70 1.97 -22.94
N PRO A 390 33.67 2.83 -22.93
CA PRO A 390 33.84 4.28 -22.73
C PRO A 390 34.29 4.66 -21.31
N ASN A 391 34.16 3.74 -20.35
CA ASN A 391 34.62 3.90 -18.97
C ASN A 391 36.06 3.40 -18.74
N ALA A 392 36.71 2.79 -19.75
CA ALA A 392 38.08 2.30 -19.63
C ALA A 392 39.10 3.44 -19.68
N ALA A 393 40.22 3.27 -18.97
CA ALA A 393 41.36 4.17 -19.06
C ALA A 393 42.10 3.98 -20.41
N SER A 394 42.87 5.00 -20.83
CA SER A 394 43.52 4.99 -22.15
C SER A 394 44.46 3.79 -22.30
N ASN A 395 44.26 3.00 -23.36
CA ASN A 395 44.98 1.75 -23.64
C ASN A 395 44.93 0.67 -22.54
N ALA A 396 44.00 0.75 -21.57
CA ALA A 396 43.92 -0.26 -20.52
C ALA A 396 43.62 -1.67 -21.07
N PRO A 397 44.39 -2.70 -20.67
CA PRO A 397 44.09 -4.09 -20.97
C PRO A 397 42.84 -4.55 -20.19
N TYR A 398 42.28 -5.68 -20.59
CA TYR A 398 41.18 -6.34 -19.86
C TYR A 398 41.53 -7.78 -19.54
N CYS A 399 40.95 -8.30 -18.46
CA CYS A 399 40.96 -9.71 -18.10
C CYS A 399 39.53 -10.23 -18.05
N ASN A 400 39.23 -11.27 -18.84
CA ASN A 400 37.95 -11.98 -18.76
C ASN A 400 38.00 -12.93 -17.57
N LEU A 401 37.16 -12.69 -16.57
CA LEU A 401 36.94 -13.64 -15.49
C LEU A 401 35.83 -14.61 -15.90
N LEU A 402 36.20 -15.88 -16.09
CA LEU A 402 35.24 -16.96 -16.31
C LEU A 402 34.67 -17.39 -14.95
N VAL A 403 33.37 -17.16 -14.79
CA VAL A 403 32.58 -17.60 -13.64
C VAL A 403 31.77 -18.81 -14.06
N GLU A 404 32.09 -19.98 -13.52
CA GLU A 404 31.34 -21.20 -13.76
C GLU A 404 30.52 -21.56 -12.52
N PHE A 405 29.28 -21.98 -12.76
CA PHE A 405 28.34 -22.46 -11.78
C PHE A 405 28.04 -23.93 -12.07
N SER A 406 28.14 -24.78 -11.05
CA SER A 406 27.89 -26.21 -11.09
C SER A 406 26.83 -26.58 -10.04
N GLU A 407 26.18 -27.74 -10.22
CA GLU A 407 25.15 -28.27 -9.32
C GLU A 407 23.87 -27.40 -9.25
N LEU A 408 23.53 -26.71 -10.35
CA LEU A 408 22.36 -25.82 -10.45
C LEU A 408 21.03 -26.60 -10.52
N HIS A 409 20.59 -27.17 -9.40
CA HIS A 409 19.32 -27.89 -9.30
C HIS A 409 18.15 -26.97 -8.93
N ASN A 410 17.09 -26.96 -9.75
CA ASN A 410 15.88 -26.13 -9.60
C ASN A 410 16.14 -24.60 -9.51
N VAL A 411 17.25 -24.11 -10.06
CA VAL A 411 17.55 -22.68 -10.18
C VAL A 411 17.06 -22.19 -11.55
N SER A 412 16.07 -21.28 -11.58
CA SER A 412 15.58 -20.65 -12.81
C SER A 412 16.22 -19.29 -13.10
N LYS A 413 16.53 -18.53 -12.03
CA LYS A 413 17.19 -17.23 -12.08
C LYS A 413 18.28 -17.14 -11.04
N LEU A 414 19.46 -16.70 -11.49
CA LEU A 414 20.62 -16.42 -10.66
C LEU A 414 20.96 -14.93 -10.80
N GLN A 415 20.96 -14.20 -9.69
CA GLN A 415 21.36 -12.79 -9.64
C GLN A 415 22.82 -12.71 -9.17
N ILE A 416 23.70 -12.26 -10.04
CA ILE A 416 25.13 -12.09 -9.78
C ILE A 416 25.38 -10.62 -9.44
N ASN A 417 25.83 -10.37 -8.22
CA ASN A 417 26.30 -9.06 -7.77
C ASN A 417 27.84 -9.07 -7.78
N ILE A 418 28.44 -8.06 -8.41
CA ILE A 418 29.88 -7.92 -8.59
C ILE A 418 30.34 -6.71 -7.77
N ASP A 419 31.20 -6.96 -6.81
CA ASP A 419 31.87 -5.94 -6.01
C ASP A 419 33.37 -5.93 -6.36
N SER A 420 33.77 -4.90 -7.10
CA SER A 420 35.15 -4.62 -7.47
C SER A 420 35.34 -3.14 -7.80
N GLU A 421 36.58 -2.71 -7.68
CA GLU A 421 37.06 -1.36 -8.03
C GLU A 421 37.55 -1.26 -9.46
N CYS A 422 37.99 -2.39 -10.02
CA CYS A 422 38.23 -2.49 -11.44
C CYS A 422 36.89 -2.31 -12.16
N ALA A 423 36.89 -1.47 -13.20
CA ALA A 423 35.69 -1.20 -13.96
C ALA A 423 35.25 -2.47 -14.69
N CYS A 424 33.94 -2.69 -14.69
CA CYS A 424 33.26 -3.75 -15.41
C CYS A 424 32.00 -3.17 -16.08
N PRO A 425 31.48 -3.79 -17.16
CA PRO A 425 30.33 -3.25 -17.89
C PRO A 425 29.04 -3.17 -17.08
N SER A 426 28.87 -4.05 -16.08
CA SER A 426 27.76 -4.00 -15.13
C SER A 426 28.16 -4.55 -13.76
N LYS A 427 27.69 -3.92 -12.68
CA LYS A 427 27.82 -4.42 -11.30
C LYS A 427 26.80 -5.49 -10.94
N GLN A 428 25.75 -5.67 -11.75
CA GLN A 428 24.73 -6.70 -11.53
C GLN A 428 24.36 -7.39 -12.86
N ILE A 429 24.34 -8.72 -12.85
CA ILE A 429 24.02 -9.54 -14.02
C ILE A 429 22.97 -10.58 -13.61
N VAL A 430 21.94 -10.75 -14.43
CA VAL A 430 20.90 -11.77 -14.20
C VAL A 430 21.06 -12.87 -15.24
N LEU A 431 21.39 -14.07 -14.76
CA LEU A 431 21.57 -15.25 -15.60
C LEU A 431 20.32 -16.15 -15.46
N ASN A 432 19.64 -16.40 -16.58
CA ASN A 432 18.52 -17.34 -16.67
C ASN A 432 19.10 -18.73 -16.96
N VAL A 433 19.01 -19.66 -16.02
CA VAL A 433 19.52 -21.03 -16.19
C VAL A 433 18.40 -21.88 -16.80
N PRO A 434 18.59 -22.47 -17.99
CA PRO A 434 17.61 -23.39 -18.55
C PRO A 434 17.61 -24.70 -17.73
N SER A 435 16.42 -25.22 -17.42
CA SER A 435 16.22 -26.39 -16.55
C SER A 435 16.88 -27.70 -17.02
N SER A 436 17.43 -27.73 -18.23
CA SER A 436 18.17 -28.86 -18.81
C SER A 436 19.69 -28.81 -18.62
N LYS A 437 20.26 -27.72 -18.08
CA LYS A 437 21.71 -27.58 -17.83
C LYS A 437 22.02 -27.53 -16.34
N SER A 438 22.85 -28.47 -15.87
CA SER A 438 23.39 -28.49 -14.50
C SER A 438 24.58 -27.54 -14.29
N THR A 439 25.17 -27.05 -15.38
CA THR A 439 26.28 -26.09 -15.39
C THR A 439 25.97 -24.85 -16.23
N SER A 440 26.46 -23.71 -15.80
CA SER A 440 26.38 -22.44 -16.54
C SER A 440 27.65 -21.63 -16.35
N SER A 441 28.20 -21.09 -17.43
CA SER A 441 29.36 -20.20 -17.40
C SER A 441 29.02 -18.79 -17.89
N ILE A 442 29.75 -17.79 -17.41
CA ILE A 442 29.71 -16.42 -17.91
C ILE A 442 31.11 -15.80 -17.84
N GLU A 443 31.49 -15.07 -18.88
CA GLU A 443 32.72 -14.27 -18.89
C GLU A 443 32.39 -12.82 -18.54
N ILE A 444 33.14 -12.25 -17.59
CA ILE A 444 32.98 -10.86 -17.14
C ILE A 444 34.32 -10.15 -17.34
N PRO A 445 34.43 -9.16 -18.23
CA PRO A 445 35.66 -8.40 -18.43
C PRO A 445 35.87 -7.37 -17.32
N PHE A 446 37.08 -7.34 -16.76
CA PHE A 446 37.54 -6.33 -15.82
C PHE A 446 38.72 -5.53 -16.40
N TYR A 447 38.70 -4.21 -16.22
CA TYR A 447 39.71 -3.28 -16.74
C TYR A 447 39.88 -2.06 -15.81
N VAL A 448 40.93 -1.26 -16.01
CA VAL A 448 41.15 -0.02 -15.24
C VAL A 448 40.18 1.07 -15.70
N GLY A 449 39.49 1.73 -14.76
CA GLY A 449 38.50 2.77 -15.03
C GLY A 449 39.11 4.18 -15.18
N SER A 450 38.50 5.03 -16.00
CA SER A 450 39.03 6.38 -16.32
C SER A 450 38.78 7.46 -15.25
N LYS A 451 37.86 7.25 -14.30
CA LYS A 451 37.43 8.28 -13.32
C LYS A 451 38.09 8.16 -11.95
N THR A 452 38.45 6.95 -11.55
CA THR A 452 38.97 6.64 -10.20
C THR A 452 40.01 5.52 -10.33
N PRO A 453 41.26 5.73 -9.90
CA PRO A 453 42.26 4.67 -9.92
C PRO A 453 41.85 3.55 -8.95
N PRO A 454 41.96 2.26 -9.35
CA PRO A 454 41.73 1.16 -8.43
C PRO A 454 42.79 1.16 -7.31
N SER A 455 42.31 1.02 -6.08
CA SER A 455 43.11 0.79 -4.86
C SER A 455 43.28 -0.71 -4.54
N SER A 456 42.57 -1.59 -5.25
CA SER A 456 42.65 -3.05 -5.10
C SER A 456 42.43 -3.80 -6.41
N ASN A 457 43.17 -4.91 -6.58
CA ASN A 457 42.99 -5.87 -7.66
C ASN A 457 41.99 -7.00 -7.34
N ARG A 458 41.22 -6.91 -6.24
CA ARG A 458 40.25 -7.97 -5.87
C ARG A 458 38.89 -7.80 -6.53
N VAL A 459 38.26 -8.94 -6.79
CA VAL A 459 36.89 -9.05 -7.32
C VAL A 459 36.13 -10.02 -6.40
N THR A 460 35.05 -9.53 -5.78
CA THR A 460 34.10 -10.36 -5.04
C THR A 460 32.85 -10.56 -5.90
N ILE A 461 32.52 -11.82 -6.17
CA ILE A 461 31.31 -12.20 -6.90
C ILE A 461 30.39 -12.93 -5.96
N THR A 462 29.16 -12.42 -5.83
CA THR A 462 28.11 -13.02 -5.00
C THR A 462 26.91 -13.35 -5.85
N ALA A 463 26.61 -14.64 -5.96
CA ALA A 463 25.45 -15.14 -6.69
C ALA A 463 24.33 -15.51 -5.72
N HIS A 464 23.13 -14.99 -5.99
CA HIS A 464 21.91 -15.20 -5.21
C HIS A 464 20.88 -15.94 -6.06
N CYS A 465 20.34 -17.05 -5.54
CA CYS A 465 19.20 -17.74 -6.15
C CYS A 465 17.88 -17.21 -5.57
N THR A 466 17.00 -16.70 -6.44
CA THR A 466 15.76 -16.03 -6.03
C THR A 466 14.75 -16.97 -5.34
N PHE A 467 14.78 -18.28 -5.65
CA PHE A 467 13.80 -19.25 -5.16
C PHE A 467 14.28 -20.10 -3.97
N SER A 468 15.58 -20.37 -3.86
CA SER A 468 16.12 -21.19 -2.76
C SER A 468 16.74 -20.38 -1.62
N GLN A 469 16.77 -19.04 -1.72
CA GLN A 469 17.44 -18.12 -0.80
C GLN A 469 18.94 -18.41 -0.56
N LEU A 470 19.54 -19.28 -1.39
CA LEU A 470 20.97 -19.58 -1.33
C LEU A 470 21.78 -18.42 -1.91
N SER A 471 22.75 -17.95 -1.13
CA SER A 471 23.79 -17.02 -1.58
C SER A 471 25.17 -17.69 -1.49
N ILE A 472 25.92 -17.62 -2.58
CA ILE A 472 27.32 -18.05 -2.63
C ILE A 472 28.20 -16.86 -3.01
N SER A 473 29.26 -16.63 -2.25
CA SER A 473 30.24 -15.58 -2.52
C SER A 473 31.63 -16.20 -2.65
N LYS A 474 32.39 -15.77 -3.67
CA LYS A 474 33.83 -16.05 -3.79
C LYS A 474 34.56 -14.78 -4.17
N VAL A 475 35.83 -14.74 -3.75
CA VAL A 475 36.77 -13.66 -4.03
C VAL A 475 37.90 -14.22 -4.89
N ILE A 476 38.33 -13.47 -5.89
CA ILE A 476 39.52 -13.74 -6.70
C ILE A 476 40.33 -12.46 -6.88
N ASP A 477 41.63 -12.60 -7.03
CA ASP A 477 42.55 -11.49 -7.28
C ASP A 477 42.87 -11.45 -8.79
N LEU A 478 42.68 -10.30 -9.44
CA LEU A 478 43.04 -10.10 -10.83
C LEU A 478 44.57 -10.07 -11.00
N PRO A 479 45.11 -10.53 -12.14
CA PRO A 479 46.55 -10.47 -12.42
C PRO A 479 47.09 -9.03 -12.33
N PHE A 480 48.27 -8.86 -11.73
CA PHE A 480 48.86 -7.53 -11.49
C PHE A 480 49.08 -6.74 -12.79
N LYS A 481 49.40 -7.44 -13.89
CA LYS A 481 49.51 -6.92 -15.27
C LYS A 481 48.21 -6.37 -15.88
N VAL A 482 47.05 -6.55 -15.24
CA VAL A 482 45.80 -5.87 -15.66
C VAL A 482 45.75 -4.43 -15.17
N LEU A 483 46.45 -4.13 -14.06
CA LEU A 483 46.47 -2.80 -13.45
C LEU A 483 47.72 -2.00 -13.85
N PHE A 484 48.87 -2.66 -13.99
CA PHE A 484 50.18 -2.01 -14.13
C PHE A 484 50.91 -2.31 -15.43
N GLU A 485 51.61 -1.30 -15.94
CA GLU A 485 52.61 -1.33 -17.02
C GLU A 485 54.03 -1.25 -16.42
N ASP A 486 55.05 -1.78 -17.11
CA ASP A 486 56.45 -1.59 -16.75
C ASP A 486 56.91 -0.14 -16.98
N THR A 487 57.75 0.39 -16.09
CA THR A 487 58.15 1.82 -16.14
C THR A 487 59.50 2.04 -15.47
N GLN A 488 60.15 3.17 -15.75
CA GLN A 488 61.41 3.52 -15.10
C GLN A 488 61.26 3.68 -13.59
N VAL A 489 62.29 3.26 -12.86
CA VAL A 489 62.31 3.24 -11.39
C VAL A 489 62.55 4.64 -10.83
N ASP A 490 61.58 5.17 -10.07
CA ASP A 490 61.75 6.41 -9.31
C ASP A 490 62.48 6.12 -7.97
N ARG A 491 63.47 6.95 -7.67
CA ARG A 491 64.30 6.89 -6.47
C ARG A 491 63.85 7.87 -5.37
N ASN A 492 63.02 8.87 -5.69
CA ASN A 492 62.78 10.04 -4.87
C ASN A 492 61.30 10.30 -4.52
N ALA A 493 60.50 9.25 -4.30
CA ALA A 493 59.09 9.43 -3.95
C ALA A 493 58.83 9.88 -2.49
N LYS A 494 57.66 10.47 -2.20
CA LYS A 494 57.21 10.94 -0.86
C LYS A 494 57.02 9.80 0.14
N TYR A 495 56.27 8.76 -0.25
CA TYR A 495 55.86 7.69 0.66
C TYR A 495 56.72 6.43 0.49
N LYS A 496 57.22 5.87 1.60
CA LYS A 496 58.17 4.73 1.59
C LYS A 496 57.80 3.67 2.61
N VAL A 497 57.80 2.41 2.20
CA VAL A 497 57.55 1.23 3.06
C VAL A 497 58.74 0.27 2.95
N THR A 498 59.18 -0.30 4.07
CA THR A 498 60.23 -1.33 4.12
C THR A 498 59.71 -2.62 4.73
N ILE A 499 59.99 -3.72 4.02
CA ILE A 499 59.62 -5.09 4.35
C ILE A 499 60.92 -5.88 4.53
N ASP A 500 61.08 -6.52 5.67
CA ASP A 500 62.26 -7.28 6.08
C ASP A 500 62.00 -8.77 5.90
N THR A 501 62.97 -9.56 5.42
CA THR A 501 62.82 -11.02 5.30
C THR A 501 63.93 -11.77 6.03
N ASN A 502 63.60 -12.86 6.70
CA ASN A 502 64.61 -13.72 7.36
C ASN A 502 65.45 -14.54 6.35
N THR A 503 64.94 -14.77 5.13
CA THR A 503 65.64 -15.43 4.03
C THR A 503 66.33 -14.44 3.09
N SER A 504 67.28 -14.93 2.28
CA SER A 504 67.94 -14.15 1.23
C SER A 504 66.93 -13.59 0.22
N VAL A 505 67.12 -12.33 -0.17
CA VAL A 505 66.28 -11.62 -1.15
C VAL A 505 66.23 -12.35 -2.49
N LEU A 506 65.02 -12.57 -2.99
CA LEU A 506 64.76 -13.15 -4.31
C LEU A 506 64.91 -12.07 -5.39
N PRO A 507 65.46 -12.38 -6.57
CA PRO A 507 65.55 -11.42 -7.67
C PRO A 507 64.14 -10.96 -8.10
N LEU A 508 63.93 -9.65 -8.26
CA LEU A 508 62.60 -9.12 -8.60
C LEU A 508 62.10 -9.65 -9.95
N ASN A 509 63.00 -9.89 -10.90
CA ASN A 509 62.70 -10.51 -12.20
C ASN A 509 62.11 -11.93 -12.09
N THR A 510 62.36 -12.65 -10.99
CA THR A 510 61.77 -13.98 -10.74
C THR A 510 60.41 -13.90 -10.05
N LEU A 511 60.15 -12.83 -9.29
CA LEU A 511 58.86 -12.56 -8.66
C LEU A 511 57.89 -11.89 -9.65
N PHE A 512 58.39 -11.10 -10.58
CA PHE A 512 57.61 -10.33 -11.57
C PHE A 512 57.97 -10.74 -13.01
N SER A 513 57.98 -12.04 -13.28
CA SER A 513 58.33 -12.63 -14.60
C SER A 513 57.39 -12.24 -15.75
N GLU A 514 56.26 -11.59 -15.46
CA GLU A 514 55.31 -11.06 -16.42
C GLU A 514 55.68 -9.65 -16.94
N PHE A 515 56.74 -9.02 -16.39
CA PHE A 515 57.27 -7.70 -16.76
C PHE A 515 58.73 -7.81 -17.23
N GLU A 516 59.10 -6.98 -18.22
CA GLU A 516 60.47 -6.96 -18.75
C GLU A 516 61.34 -5.99 -17.93
N SER A 517 62.17 -6.54 -17.02
CA SER A 517 63.16 -5.77 -16.25
C SER A 517 64.58 -6.27 -16.50
N GLU A 518 65.47 -5.38 -16.95
CA GLU A 518 66.91 -5.68 -17.06
C GLU A 518 67.61 -5.75 -15.68
N ASN A 519 67.03 -5.16 -14.64
CA ASN A 519 67.66 -4.99 -13.32
C ASN A 519 67.07 -5.94 -12.26
N PRO A 520 67.81 -6.96 -11.78
CA PRO A 520 67.30 -7.93 -10.81
C PRO A 520 67.05 -7.36 -9.40
N GLN A 521 67.49 -6.12 -9.13
CA GLN A 521 67.40 -5.44 -7.83
C GLN A 521 66.43 -4.26 -7.78
N ALA A 522 65.84 -3.83 -8.91
CA ALA A 522 64.88 -2.73 -8.92
C ALA A 522 63.90 -2.85 -10.10
N ILE A 523 62.62 -2.61 -9.85
CA ILE A 523 61.55 -2.59 -10.86
C ILE A 523 60.59 -1.43 -10.60
N GLY A 524 60.07 -0.83 -11.67
CA GLY A 524 59.11 0.26 -11.64
C GLY A 524 57.83 -0.13 -12.37
N PHE A 525 56.70 0.35 -11.85
CA PHE A 525 55.35 0.10 -12.36
C PHE A 525 54.59 1.41 -12.48
N SER A 526 53.78 1.59 -13.52
CA SER A 526 52.80 2.68 -13.63
C SER A 526 51.39 2.11 -13.76
N LEU A 527 50.39 2.80 -13.20
CA LEU A 527 49.00 2.41 -13.31
C LEU A 527 48.46 2.74 -14.72
N HIS A 528 47.84 1.79 -15.42
CA HIS A 528 47.35 2.05 -16.78
C HIS A 528 46.36 3.23 -16.81
N GLY A 529 46.74 4.28 -17.56
CA GLY A 529 45.93 5.48 -17.76
C GLY A 529 45.98 6.53 -16.65
N SER A 530 46.93 6.44 -15.71
CA SER A 530 47.39 7.59 -14.92
C SER A 530 48.92 7.70 -14.93
N GLU A 531 49.45 8.86 -14.55
CA GLU A 531 50.92 9.06 -14.40
C GLU A 531 51.46 8.52 -13.06
N SER A 532 50.64 7.76 -12.32
CA SER A 532 50.94 7.32 -10.96
C SER A 532 51.87 6.10 -10.94
N THR A 533 53.07 6.25 -10.38
CA THR A 533 54.12 5.22 -10.38
C THR A 533 54.38 4.60 -9.01
N VAL A 534 54.87 3.36 -9.00
CA VAL A 534 55.40 2.64 -7.82
C VAL A 534 56.74 2.02 -8.19
N SER A 535 57.70 2.07 -7.27
CA SER A 535 59.03 1.48 -7.46
C SER A 535 59.38 0.54 -6.31
N ILE A 536 59.84 -0.67 -6.64
CA ILE A 536 60.27 -1.70 -5.68
C ILE A 536 61.77 -1.91 -5.82
N PHE A 537 62.48 -1.84 -4.70
CA PHE A 537 63.92 -2.07 -4.57
C PHE A 537 64.20 -3.28 -3.69
N ALA A 538 65.12 -4.14 -4.12
CA ALA A 538 65.50 -5.38 -3.44
C ALA A 538 66.95 -5.28 -2.92
N ALA A 539 67.09 -5.04 -1.62
CA ALA A 539 68.37 -4.81 -0.94
C ALA A 539 68.97 -6.12 -0.40
N SER A 540 69.70 -6.83 -1.27
CA SER A 540 70.32 -8.13 -0.99
C SER A 540 71.32 -8.13 0.18
N LYS A 541 71.94 -6.99 0.51
CA LYS A 541 72.89 -6.87 1.64
C LYS A 541 72.22 -6.80 3.02
N SER A 542 70.95 -6.41 3.08
CA SER A 542 70.21 -6.22 4.34
C SER A 542 69.01 -7.15 4.49
N ASN A 543 68.73 -7.97 3.49
CA ASN A 543 67.49 -8.76 3.38
C ASN A 543 66.20 -7.93 3.53
N ARG A 544 66.11 -6.84 2.76
CA ARG A 544 64.95 -5.92 2.77
C ARG A 544 64.44 -5.60 1.38
N TYR A 545 63.12 -5.51 1.24
CA TYR A 545 62.47 -4.88 0.09
C TYR A 545 61.98 -3.49 0.50
N ARG A 546 62.16 -2.50 -0.38
CA ARG A 546 61.69 -1.12 -0.17
C ARG A 546 60.78 -0.72 -1.31
N ILE A 547 59.56 -0.33 -0.97
CA ILE A 547 58.54 0.13 -1.92
C ILE A 547 58.38 1.64 -1.75
N GLN A 548 58.33 2.37 -2.86
CA GLN A 548 58.26 3.84 -2.91
C GLN A 548 57.22 4.30 -3.94
N SER A 549 56.43 5.33 -3.62
CA SER A 549 55.42 5.93 -4.53
C SER A 549 55.01 7.33 -4.05
N GLU A 550 54.54 8.17 -4.97
CA GLU A 550 53.86 9.43 -4.65
C GLU A 550 52.43 9.21 -4.13
N HIS A 551 51.82 8.05 -4.38
CA HIS A 551 50.43 7.77 -4.03
C HIS A 551 50.31 6.61 -3.04
N ILE A 552 49.65 6.85 -1.90
CA ILE A 552 49.55 5.84 -0.83
C ILE A 552 48.77 4.58 -1.25
N SER A 553 47.73 4.73 -2.08
CA SER A 553 46.87 3.63 -2.54
C SER A 553 47.64 2.57 -3.35
N LEU A 554 48.67 2.98 -4.11
CA LEU A 554 49.42 2.05 -4.96
C LEU A 554 50.50 1.29 -4.19
N LEU A 555 51.02 1.86 -3.09
CA LEU A 555 51.93 1.15 -2.18
C LEU A 555 51.29 -0.12 -1.61
N GLN A 556 49.98 -0.08 -1.35
CA GLN A 556 49.26 -1.21 -0.80
C GLN A 556 49.13 -2.37 -1.80
N ILE A 557 48.74 -2.09 -3.05
CA ILE A 557 48.61 -3.13 -4.07
C ILE A 557 49.97 -3.79 -4.30
N ALA A 558 51.03 -2.99 -4.46
CA ALA A 558 52.39 -3.48 -4.66
C ALA A 558 52.95 -4.26 -3.45
N SER A 559 52.69 -3.79 -2.22
CA SER A 559 53.16 -4.50 -1.00
C SER A 559 52.41 -5.81 -0.77
N ARG A 560 51.09 -5.85 -0.97
CA ARG A 560 50.30 -7.08 -0.89
C ARG A 560 50.75 -8.12 -1.91
N GLU A 561 50.91 -7.71 -3.17
CA GLU A 561 51.34 -8.60 -4.23
C GLU A 561 52.76 -9.13 -3.98
N LEU A 562 53.69 -8.27 -3.54
CA LEU A 562 55.04 -8.69 -3.17
C LEU A 562 55.04 -9.72 -2.02
N VAL A 563 54.29 -9.46 -0.94
CA VAL A 563 54.20 -10.39 0.22
C VAL A 563 53.58 -11.71 -0.19
N ARG A 564 52.52 -11.69 -1.02
CA ARG A 564 51.90 -12.90 -1.57
C ARG A 564 52.89 -13.74 -2.37
N ARG A 565 53.61 -13.14 -3.33
CA ARG A 565 54.59 -13.87 -4.17
C ARG A 565 55.79 -14.38 -3.39
N ILE A 566 56.27 -13.65 -2.39
CA ILE A 566 57.32 -14.13 -1.47
C ILE A 566 56.82 -15.36 -0.68
N SER A 567 55.58 -15.31 -0.18
CA SER A 567 54.98 -16.43 0.56
C SER A 567 54.68 -17.66 -0.31
N GLU A 568 54.35 -17.47 -1.59
CA GLU A 568 54.20 -18.56 -2.57
C GLU A 568 55.55 -19.20 -2.92
N ALA A 569 56.60 -18.38 -3.06
CA ALA A 569 57.97 -18.83 -3.37
C ALA A 569 58.71 -19.50 -2.19
N SER A 570 58.40 -19.12 -0.95
CA SER A 570 59.04 -19.66 0.26
C SER A 570 58.07 -19.80 1.43
N LYS A 571 57.71 -21.05 1.76
CA LYS A 571 56.69 -21.38 2.79
C LYS A 571 57.15 -21.24 4.25
N GLU A 572 58.43 -20.98 4.50
CA GLU A 572 59.00 -20.86 5.86
C GLU A 572 59.55 -19.45 6.19
N THR A 573 59.36 -18.47 5.29
CA THR A 573 59.91 -17.11 5.47
C THR A 573 59.09 -16.30 6.49
N GLN A 574 59.77 -15.74 7.49
CA GLN A 574 59.23 -14.70 8.37
C GLN A 574 59.48 -13.34 7.71
N ILE A 575 58.41 -12.55 7.58
CA ILE A 575 58.39 -11.26 6.87
C ILE A 575 58.11 -10.15 7.88
N GLY A 576 59.15 -9.45 8.33
CA GLY A 576 59.04 -8.25 9.17
C GLY A 576 58.83 -6.99 8.34
N GLY A 577 58.76 -5.83 9.00
CA GLY A 577 58.59 -4.54 8.30
C GLY A 577 58.23 -3.41 9.24
N THR A 578 58.40 -2.17 8.77
CA THR A 578 58.15 -0.96 9.54
C THR A 578 56.86 -0.29 9.09
N ILE A 579 55.95 -0.06 10.02
CA ILE A 579 54.66 0.60 9.80
C ILE A 579 54.87 2.12 9.80
N PRO A 580 54.57 2.84 8.71
CA PRO A 580 54.73 4.30 8.68
C PRO A 580 53.51 4.99 9.30
N PHE A 581 53.49 5.05 10.63
CA PHE A 581 52.41 5.68 11.42
C PHE A 581 52.22 7.17 11.05
N GLU A 582 53.28 7.90 10.69
CA GLU A 582 53.23 9.32 10.31
C GLU A 582 52.27 9.58 9.13
N TYR A 583 52.23 8.70 8.13
CA TYR A 583 51.35 8.86 6.96
C TYR A 583 49.87 8.60 7.29
N MET A 584 49.58 7.79 8.31
CA MET A 584 48.22 7.65 8.82
C MET A 584 47.75 8.91 9.52
N GLN A 585 48.64 9.57 10.27
CA GLN A 585 48.29 10.80 10.99
C GLN A 585 47.94 11.93 10.01
N GLU A 586 48.74 12.14 8.95
CA GLU A 586 48.48 13.13 7.89
C GLU A 586 47.08 12.94 7.27
N LEU A 587 46.71 11.70 6.91
CA LEU A 587 45.39 11.39 6.33
C LEU A 587 44.24 11.49 7.33
N LEU A 588 44.47 11.11 8.59
CA LEU A 588 43.44 11.16 9.63
C LEU A 588 43.08 12.60 10.01
N GLU A 589 44.10 13.47 10.11
CA GLU A 589 43.92 14.90 10.37
C GLU A 589 43.15 15.58 9.22
N ASN A 590 43.50 15.28 7.96
CA ASN A 590 42.77 15.78 6.78
C ASN A 590 41.28 15.35 6.79
N ILE A 591 40.99 14.07 7.03
CA ILE A 591 39.61 13.57 7.09
C ILE A 591 38.83 14.25 8.23
N ASN A 592 39.44 14.46 9.40
CA ASN A 592 38.80 15.11 10.54
C ASN A 592 38.48 16.59 10.21
N GLU A 593 39.41 17.31 9.57
CA GLU A 593 39.14 18.66 9.05
C GLU A 593 37.98 18.71 8.04
N LEU A 594 37.94 17.76 7.09
CA LEU A 594 36.85 17.69 6.12
C LEU A 594 35.51 17.31 6.79
N GLU A 595 35.49 16.41 7.78
CA GLU A 595 34.29 16.09 8.55
C GLU A 595 33.76 17.30 9.34
N VAL A 596 34.65 18.12 9.91
CA VAL A 596 34.27 19.38 10.56
C VAL A 596 33.66 20.35 9.54
N LYS A 597 34.30 20.54 8.37
CA LYS A 597 33.77 21.38 7.28
C LYS A 597 32.39 20.88 6.82
N LYS A 598 32.23 19.58 6.55
CA LYS A 598 30.94 18.96 6.18
C LYS A 598 29.84 19.14 7.22
N LYS A 599 30.18 19.10 8.52
CA LYS A 599 29.22 19.38 9.61
C LYS A 599 28.76 20.83 9.61
N GLU A 600 29.62 21.79 9.31
CA GLU A 600 29.23 23.21 9.23
C GLU A 600 28.39 23.49 7.99
N GLU A 601 28.79 22.95 6.83
CA GLU A 601 28.03 22.98 5.57
C GLU A 601 26.60 22.42 5.76
N SER A 602 26.48 21.31 6.50
CA SER A 602 25.19 20.69 6.82
C SER A 602 24.25 21.63 7.59
N LYS A 603 24.77 22.42 8.54
CA LYS A 603 23.97 23.41 9.29
C LYS A 603 23.49 24.54 8.38
N ILE A 604 24.33 24.96 7.42
CA ILE A 604 23.97 25.99 6.44
C ILE A 604 22.80 25.47 5.58
N ILE A 605 22.88 24.24 5.07
CA ILE A 605 21.79 23.59 4.32
C ILE A 605 20.51 23.50 5.17
N ASP A 606 20.60 23.09 6.45
CA ASP A 606 19.43 23.03 7.34
C ASP A 606 18.77 24.42 7.53
N CYS A 607 19.56 25.48 7.66
CA CYS A 607 19.06 26.84 7.75
C CYS A 607 18.39 27.29 6.44
N ARG A 608 19.03 27.08 5.29
CA ARG A 608 18.47 27.45 3.97
C ARG A 608 17.22 26.65 3.60
N THR A 609 17.17 25.38 3.96
CA THR A 609 15.98 24.53 3.76
C THR A 609 14.78 25.04 4.57
N LYS A 610 15.01 25.53 5.81
CA LYS A 610 13.97 26.18 6.63
C LYS A 610 13.52 27.52 6.04
N GLU A 611 14.45 28.31 5.51
CA GLU A 611 14.18 29.58 4.84
C GLU A 611 13.28 29.38 3.61
N VAL A 612 13.66 28.50 2.69
CA VAL A 612 12.88 28.16 1.48
C VAL A 612 11.48 27.67 1.86
N ARG A 613 11.36 26.74 2.82
CA ARG A 613 10.05 26.23 3.28
C ARG A 613 9.17 27.31 3.90
N ALA A 614 9.75 28.30 4.58
CA ALA A 614 9.00 29.43 5.11
C ALA A 614 8.47 30.33 3.98
N ILE A 615 9.27 30.58 2.94
CA ILE A 615 8.86 31.35 1.76
C ILE A 615 7.74 30.62 0.98
N GLU A 616 7.86 29.30 0.78
CA GLU A 616 6.81 28.47 0.18
C GLU A 616 5.49 28.56 0.94
N SER A 617 5.54 28.41 2.28
CA SER A 617 4.36 28.50 3.14
C SER A 617 3.68 29.88 3.09
N LEU A 618 4.46 30.96 3.02
CA LEU A 618 3.96 32.32 2.82
C LEU A 618 3.30 32.49 1.45
N SER A 619 3.95 32.01 0.38
CA SER A 619 3.42 32.05 -0.98
C SER A 619 2.09 31.29 -1.11
N LEU A 620 2.01 30.07 -0.57
CA LEU A 620 0.79 29.26 -0.53
C LEU A 620 -0.34 29.96 0.24
N ASN A 621 -0.04 30.66 1.34
CA ASN A 621 -1.03 31.43 2.10
C ASN A 621 -1.50 32.68 1.33
N SER A 622 -0.60 33.38 0.63
CA SER A 622 -0.96 34.47 -0.28
C SER A 622 -1.88 34.01 -1.42
N CYS A 623 -1.58 32.87 -2.05
CA CYS A 623 -2.43 32.25 -3.07
C CYS A 623 -3.81 31.85 -2.49
N LYS A 624 -3.86 31.24 -1.30
CA LYS A 624 -5.11 30.86 -0.62
C LYS A 624 -5.98 32.05 -0.24
N THR A 625 -5.37 33.19 0.10
CA THR A 625 -6.08 34.42 0.50
C THR A 625 -6.36 35.37 -0.68
N GLY A 626 -5.90 35.04 -1.90
CA GLY A 626 -6.05 35.87 -3.09
C GLY A 626 -5.24 37.17 -3.07
N ASN A 627 -4.29 37.32 -2.14
CA ASN A 627 -3.60 38.58 -1.88
C ASN A 627 -2.30 38.68 -2.69
N MET A 628 -2.45 38.99 -3.98
CA MET A 628 -1.40 38.85 -5.00
C MET A 628 -0.31 39.94 -4.98
N GLY A 629 -0.46 41.01 -4.20
CA GLY A 629 0.41 42.20 -4.26
C GLY A 629 1.88 41.95 -3.91
N ASN A 630 2.17 40.91 -3.11
CA ASN A 630 3.53 40.59 -2.67
C ASN A 630 4.15 39.42 -3.45
N LEU A 631 3.44 38.81 -4.41
CA LEU A 631 3.86 37.55 -5.02
C LEU A 631 5.18 37.69 -5.80
N THR A 632 5.38 38.78 -6.53
CA THR A 632 6.62 39.04 -7.29
C THR A 632 7.85 39.21 -6.39
N ALA A 633 7.68 39.77 -5.20
CA ALA A 633 8.76 39.91 -4.22
C ALA A 633 9.07 38.58 -3.52
N LEU A 634 8.04 37.77 -3.24
CA LEU A 634 8.20 36.41 -2.71
C LEU A 634 8.84 35.46 -3.72
N ASP A 635 8.48 35.58 -5.00
CA ASP A 635 9.04 34.81 -6.11
C ASP A 635 10.53 35.12 -6.30
N ALA A 636 10.90 36.41 -6.40
CA ALA A 636 12.31 36.82 -6.47
C ALA A 636 13.14 36.42 -5.22
N LEU A 637 12.51 36.37 -4.03
CA LEU A 637 13.15 35.88 -2.81
C LEU A 637 13.34 34.35 -2.85
N PHE A 638 12.31 33.60 -3.24
CA PHE A 638 12.37 32.14 -3.41
C PHE A 638 13.46 31.76 -4.41
N ASP A 639 13.46 32.39 -5.58
CA ASP A 639 14.38 32.16 -6.69
C ASP A 639 15.85 32.39 -6.29
N LYS A 640 16.09 33.37 -5.39
CA LYS A 640 17.41 33.60 -4.77
C LYS A 640 17.76 32.53 -3.73
N SER A 641 16.92 32.33 -2.72
CA SER A 641 17.21 31.41 -1.60
C SER A 641 17.28 29.95 -2.06
N TYR A 642 16.58 29.59 -3.14
CA TYR A 642 16.65 28.29 -3.80
C TYR A 642 17.99 28.06 -4.53
N ARG A 643 18.51 29.07 -5.25
CA ARG A 643 19.86 29.00 -5.84
C ARG A 643 20.94 28.88 -4.77
N GLU A 644 20.86 29.69 -3.71
CA GLU A 644 21.80 29.61 -2.58
C GLU A 644 21.75 28.24 -1.87
N LEU A 645 20.59 27.57 -1.84
CA LEU A 645 20.46 26.19 -1.36
C LEU A 645 21.12 25.18 -2.30
N LEU A 646 20.91 25.29 -3.61
CA LEU A 646 21.55 24.41 -4.61
C LEU A 646 23.08 24.52 -4.57
N ASP A 647 23.63 25.74 -4.56
CA ASP A 647 25.08 25.98 -4.45
C ASP A 647 25.67 25.33 -3.18
N SER A 648 24.93 25.42 -2.06
CA SER A 648 25.31 24.78 -0.79
C SER A 648 25.28 23.24 -0.88
N MET A 649 24.29 22.67 -1.59
CA MET A 649 24.18 21.22 -1.80
C MET A 649 25.30 20.68 -2.70
N ASP A 650 25.68 21.41 -3.75
CA ASP A 650 26.79 21.02 -4.62
C ASP A 650 28.15 21.10 -3.91
N SER A 651 28.36 22.12 -3.08
CA SER A 651 29.51 22.22 -2.19
C SER A 651 29.57 21.03 -1.19
N TYR A 652 28.45 20.71 -0.54
CA TYR A 652 28.34 19.56 0.36
C TYR A 652 28.62 18.22 -0.35
N ASN A 653 28.12 18.03 -1.58
CA ASN A 653 28.38 16.84 -2.38
C ASN A 653 29.86 16.75 -2.77
N SER A 654 30.50 17.87 -3.14
CA SER A 654 31.94 17.94 -3.41
C SER A 654 32.78 17.56 -2.19
N LEU A 655 32.44 18.09 -1.00
CA LEU A 655 33.05 17.70 0.27
C LEU A 655 32.79 16.22 0.61
N HIS A 656 31.58 15.71 0.37
CA HIS A 656 31.25 14.32 0.61
C HIS A 656 32.08 13.38 -0.26
N ASN A 657 32.21 13.67 -1.55
CA ASN A 657 33.01 12.89 -2.49
C ASN A 657 34.51 12.92 -2.12
N LYS A 658 35.02 14.06 -1.65
CA LYS A 658 36.40 14.18 -1.13
C LYS A 658 36.60 13.32 0.12
N ILE A 659 35.72 13.45 1.11
CA ILE A 659 35.74 12.61 2.33
C ILE A 659 35.63 11.14 1.98
N GLU A 660 34.80 10.76 1.01
CA GLU A 660 34.68 9.38 0.56
C GLU A 660 35.96 8.92 -0.13
N SER A 661 36.60 9.74 -0.97
CA SER A 661 37.89 9.40 -1.59
C SER A 661 39.04 9.25 -0.59
N GLU A 662 39.10 10.09 0.45
CA GLU A 662 40.11 10.00 1.51
C GLU A 662 39.80 8.86 2.49
N LYS A 663 38.52 8.63 2.83
CA LYS A 663 38.09 7.43 3.56
C LYS A 663 38.29 6.16 2.74
N ILE A 664 38.23 6.21 1.42
CA ILE A 664 38.64 5.10 0.57
C ILE A 664 40.15 4.91 0.72
N ALA A 665 40.97 5.95 0.63
CA ALA A 665 42.41 5.84 0.85
C ALA A 665 42.81 5.34 2.26
N LEU A 666 42.01 5.62 3.30
CA LEU A 666 42.27 5.20 4.69
C LEU A 666 41.61 3.86 5.05
N SER A 667 40.32 3.68 4.76
CA SER A 667 39.52 2.47 5.04
C SER A 667 39.81 1.33 4.07
N LYS A 668 40.28 1.60 2.85
CA LYS A 668 40.83 0.53 2.00
C LYS A 668 42.28 0.27 2.24
N PHE A 669 42.82 0.99 3.21
CA PHE A 669 43.85 0.51 4.11
C PHE A 669 43.19 0.04 5.45
N PHE A 670 42.06 -0.71 5.39
CA PHE A 670 41.54 -1.65 6.41
C PHE A 670 40.92 -3.02 5.90
N ILE A 671 41.37 -4.22 6.41
CA ILE A 671 41.22 -5.75 6.38
C ILE A 671 42.29 -6.73 5.73
N LYS A 672 42.08 -8.02 5.34
CA LYS A 672 42.98 -9.13 5.84
C LYS A 672 43.34 -10.38 4.99
N VAL A 673 44.52 -10.94 5.32
CA VAL A 673 45.08 -12.25 4.92
C VAL A 673 44.79 -13.34 5.99
N PHE A 674 44.05 -14.39 5.59
CA PHE A 674 43.67 -15.66 6.29
C PHE A 674 43.08 -15.59 7.74
N THR A 675 42.04 -16.36 8.10
CA THR A 675 41.33 -17.49 7.47
C THR A 675 39.81 -17.25 7.36
N THR A 676 39.18 -17.83 6.32
CA THR A 676 37.72 -18.08 6.17
C THR A 676 36.73 -16.98 6.59
N PHE A 677 36.49 -16.01 5.67
CA PHE A 677 35.35 -15.05 5.55
C PHE A 677 34.90 -14.24 6.80
N PRO A 678 34.59 -12.91 6.73
CA PRO A 678 34.54 -12.00 5.57
C PRO A 678 35.29 -10.63 5.70
N VAL A 679 35.42 -9.94 4.54
CA VAL A 679 35.42 -8.47 4.25
C VAL A 679 36.63 -7.55 4.63
N SER A 680 37.09 -6.80 3.59
CA SER A 680 38.03 -5.62 3.46
C SER A 680 39.60 -5.85 3.57
N GLU A 681 40.51 -4.85 3.45
CA GLU A 681 42.01 -4.91 3.18
C GLU A 681 42.94 -3.81 3.87
N SER A 682 43.96 -4.01 4.79
CA SER A 682 44.53 -2.97 5.73
C SER A 682 45.99 -2.47 5.71
N LEU A 683 46.16 -1.26 6.31
CA LEU A 683 47.35 -0.71 7.00
C LEU A 683 47.51 -1.19 8.45
N PHE A 684 46.45 -1.26 9.26
CA PHE A 684 46.54 -1.88 10.61
C PHE A 684 46.61 -3.40 10.59
N GLN A 685 46.56 -4.00 9.40
CA GLN A 685 46.71 -5.43 9.10
C GLN A 685 47.97 -5.65 8.29
N LEU A 686 48.48 -4.68 7.52
CA LEU A 686 49.93 -4.60 7.34
C LEU A 686 50.61 -4.51 8.72
N ALA A 687 50.12 -3.66 9.63
CA ALA A 687 50.61 -3.59 11.01
C ALA A 687 50.31 -4.86 11.80
N ALA A 688 49.11 -5.42 11.76
CA ALA A 688 48.81 -6.67 12.47
C ALA A 688 49.53 -7.88 11.87
N ASP A 689 49.82 -7.90 10.57
CA ASP A 689 50.54 -9.00 9.93
C ASP A 689 52.03 -8.83 10.18
N LEU A 690 52.62 -7.64 10.04
CA LEU A 690 53.99 -7.35 10.49
C LEU A 690 54.17 -7.58 12.01
N SER A 691 53.16 -7.26 12.82
CA SER A 691 53.09 -7.58 14.25
C SER A 691 52.92 -9.08 14.49
N LYS A 692 52.09 -9.82 13.75
CA LYS A 692 51.95 -11.29 13.87
C LYS A 692 53.16 -12.06 13.36
N LEU A 693 53.81 -11.56 12.32
CA LEU A 693 55.09 -12.05 11.79
C LEU A 693 56.22 -11.79 12.82
N SER A 694 56.00 -10.85 13.76
CA SER A 694 56.77 -10.68 15.01
C SER A 694 56.05 -11.17 16.30
N LYS A 695 54.98 -11.98 16.16
CA LYS A 695 54.19 -12.67 17.21
C LYS A 695 53.31 -11.84 18.17
N VAL A 696 52.78 -10.70 17.75
CA VAL A 696 51.81 -9.88 18.50
C VAL A 696 50.43 -9.93 17.83
N GLU A 697 49.40 -10.37 18.56
CA GLU A 697 48.00 -10.38 18.10
C GLU A 697 47.31 -9.04 18.38
N THR A 698 46.71 -8.40 17.36
CA THR A 698 45.96 -7.15 17.52
C THR A 698 44.47 -7.30 17.15
N ILE A 699 43.61 -6.42 17.69
CA ILE A 699 42.14 -6.56 17.66
C ILE A 699 41.47 -5.96 16.41
N LEU A 700 42.15 -5.06 15.71
CA LEU A 700 41.54 -4.12 14.76
C LEU A 700 41.07 -4.77 13.44
N LYS A 701 39.90 -5.40 13.49
CA LYS A 701 39.06 -5.73 12.31
C LYS A 701 38.34 -4.45 11.87
N GLY A 702 38.52 -4.00 10.63
CA GLY A 702 37.88 -2.77 10.13
C GLY A 702 36.40 -2.89 9.76
N SER A 703 35.71 -3.98 10.14
CA SER A 703 34.27 -3.91 10.43
C SER A 703 33.96 -2.80 11.46
N PHE A 704 34.97 -2.39 12.25
CA PHE A 704 34.97 -1.21 13.11
C PHE A 704 34.87 0.13 12.35
N TRP A 705 35.23 0.18 11.06
CA TRP A 705 35.30 1.41 10.25
C TRP A 705 34.15 1.57 9.25
N GLU A 706 33.76 0.51 8.56
CA GLU A 706 32.92 0.64 7.36
C GLU A 706 31.42 0.82 7.63
N ASN A 707 30.89 0.38 8.79
CA ASN A 707 29.46 0.04 8.87
C ASN A 707 28.60 0.78 9.93
N THR A 708 28.98 1.98 10.39
CA THR A 708 28.14 2.76 11.33
C THR A 708 28.12 4.27 11.06
N LYS A 709 27.00 4.93 11.42
CA LYS A 709 26.81 6.39 11.37
C LYS A 709 27.63 7.17 12.42
N GLN A 710 28.29 6.49 13.35
CA GLN A 710 29.03 7.09 14.46
C GLN A 710 30.38 7.66 13.99
N SER A 711 30.90 8.69 14.64
CA SER A 711 32.19 9.28 14.26
C SER A 711 33.39 8.37 14.62
N LEU A 712 34.48 8.53 13.88
CA LEU A 712 35.74 7.80 14.11
C LEU A 712 36.23 7.91 15.56
N ARG A 713 36.12 9.11 16.14
CA ARG A 713 36.54 9.44 17.50
C ARG A 713 35.72 8.75 18.58
N GLU A 714 34.40 8.60 18.40
CA GLU A 714 33.52 7.91 19.35
C GLU A 714 33.86 6.42 19.42
N ARG A 715 34.13 5.80 18.28
CA ARG A 715 34.56 4.39 18.21
C ARG A 715 35.91 4.19 18.90
N LEU A 716 36.89 5.05 18.63
CA LEU A 716 38.21 5.00 19.31
C LEU A 716 38.10 5.22 20.82
N ARG A 717 37.26 6.15 21.28
CA ARG A 717 36.96 6.35 22.71
C ARG A 717 36.37 5.09 23.35
N TRP A 718 35.42 4.43 22.68
CA TRP A 718 34.81 3.18 23.14
C TRP A 718 35.85 2.05 23.24
N ALA A 719 36.66 1.86 22.19
CA ALA A 719 37.67 0.80 22.12
C ALA A 719 38.82 1.01 23.12
N CYS A 720 39.28 2.25 23.33
CA CYS A 720 40.37 2.56 24.25
C CYS A 720 39.92 2.86 25.69
N ARG A 721 38.61 2.96 25.95
CA ARG A 721 38.04 3.41 27.24
C ARG A 721 38.70 4.67 27.84
N THR A 722 39.17 5.58 26.97
CA THR A 722 39.91 6.78 27.38
C THR A 722 39.28 8.02 26.74
N GLU A 723 38.84 8.99 27.54
CA GLU A 723 38.28 10.25 27.01
C GLU A 723 39.34 11.23 26.51
N ARG A 724 40.57 11.12 27.04
CA ARG A 724 41.69 12.03 26.82
C ARG A 724 42.81 11.37 26.01
N GLY A 725 43.13 11.97 24.87
CA GLY A 725 44.20 11.54 23.97
C GLY A 725 43.96 12.09 22.57
N ASN A 726 45.03 12.22 21.78
CA ASN A 726 44.87 12.39 20.34
C ASN A 726 44.41 11.05 19.74
N GLU A 727 43.67 11.07 18.63
CA GLU A 727 43.12 9.85 18.00
C GLU A 727 44.23 8.85 17.65
N MET A 728 45.40 9.35 17.26
CA MET A 728 46.62 8.58 17.04
C MET A 728 47.13 7.84 18.30
N LYS A 729 47.07 8.46 19.49
CA LYS A 729 47.49 7.81 20.76
C LYS A 729 46.51 6.75 21.24
N MET A 730 45.26 6.82 20.80
CA MET A 730 44.26 5.77 21.00
C MET A 730 44.56 4.58 20.08
N ILE A 731 44.86 4.88 18.82
CA ILE A 731 45.31 3.95 17.78
C ILE A 731 46.59 3.18 18.17
N GLU A 732 47.61 3.86 18.66
CA GLU A 732 48.88 3.27 19.13
C GLU A 732 48.62 2.24 20.23
N LYS A 733 47.87 2.63 21.29
CA LYS A 733 47.48 1.71 22.37
C LYS A 733 46.70 0.48 21.88
N LEU A 734 45.81 0.62 20.89
CA LEU A 734 45.07 -0.52 20.34
C LEU A 734 45.96 -1.48 19.52
N CYS A 735 47.14 -1.04 19.09
CA CYS A 735 48.15 -1.90 18.48
C CYS A 735 49.03 -2.64 19.51
N GLU A 736 49.07 -2.18 20.77
CA GLU A 736 49.90 -2.74 21.84
C GLU A 736 49.20 -3.86 22.64
N HIS A 737 47.85 -3.89 22.67
CA HIS A 737 47.06 -4.84 23.47
C HIS A 737 46.60 -6.10 22.70
N SER A 738 46.46 -7.21 23.43
CA SER A 738 46.06 -8.54 22.89
C SER A 738 44.54 -8.80 22.95
N PRO A 739 43.96 -9.63 22.07
CA PRO A 739 42.50 -9.80 21.94
C PRO A 739 41.76 -10.42 23.13
N LYS A 740 42.47 -10.85 24.17
CA LYS A 740 41.85 -11.40 25.39
C LYS A 740 41.41 -10.34 26.40
N GLU A 741 41.80 -9.08 26.23
CA GLU A 741 41.60 -8.02 27.23
C GLU A 741 40.40 -7.10 26.94
N LEU A 742 39.71 -7.24 25.80
CA LEU A 742 38.61 -6.36 25.42
C LEU A 742 37.21 -6.98 25.62
N PRO A 743 36.25 -6.23 26.18
CA PRO A 743 34.88 -6.68 26.36
C PRO A 743 34.10 -6.70 25.05
N LYS A 744 33.13 -7.62 24.94
CA LYS A 744 32.24 -7.70 23.77
C LYS A 744 31.40 -6.42 23.63
N ILE A 745 31.18 -6.01 22.38
CA ILE A 745 30.16 -5.02 22.02
C ILE A 745 28.81 -5.52 22.56
N ARG A 746 28.16 -4.72 23.40
CA ARG A 746 26.72 -4.82 23.63
C ARG A 746 26.07 -3.75 22.78
N GLU A 747 25.20 -4.18 21.89
CA GLU A 747 24.15 -3.33 21.34
C GLU A 747 23.06 -3.31 22.42
N GLU A 748 23.09 -2.31 23.28
CA GLU A 748 21.96 -2.01 24.16
C GLU A 748 20.99 -1.19 23.31
N GLU A 749 19.86 -1.82 22.96
CA GLU A 749 18.71 -1.12 22.39
C GLU A 749 18.26 -0.06 23.42
N GLU A 750 18.16 1.20 23.00
CA GLU A 750 17.57 2.24 23.84
C GLU A 750 16.07 1.94 23.97
N GLU A 751 15.69 1.23 25.03
CA GLU A 751 14.32 1.21 25.51
C GLU A 751 13.93 2.65 25.86
N ALA A 752 13.13 3.27 24.99
CA ALA A 752 12.54 4.57 25.24
C ALA A 752 11.62 4.47 26.46
N THR A 753 12.06 5.02 27.58
CA THR A 753 11.21 5.24 28.75
C THR A 753 10.16 6.29 28.44
N GLU A 754 8.89 5.88 28.37
CA GLU A 754 7.70 6.74 28.49
C GLU A 754 7.60 7.38 29.89
#